data_AF-A0A377D869-F1
#
_entry.id   AF-A0A377D869-F1
#
_cell.length_a   1.000
_cell.length_b   1.000
_cell.length_c   1.000
_cell.angle_alpha   90.00
_cell.angle_beta   90.00
_cell.angle_gamma   90.00
#
_symmetry.space_group_name_H-M   'P 1'
#
loop_
_entity.id
_entity.type
_entity.pdbx_description
1 polymer ?
#
loop_
_entity_poly.entity_id
_entity_poly.type
_entity_poly.pdbx_seq_one_letter_code
_entity_poly.pdbx_strand_id
1 'polypeptide(L)'
;MNKKFKYKKSLLAAILSATLLAGCDGGGSGSSSDTPPVDSGTGSLPEVKPDPTPNPEPTPEPTPDPEPTPDPTPDPEPTPEPEPAPVPTKTGYLTLGGSQRITGATCNGESSDGFTFTPGDKVTCVAGNNTTIATFDTQSEAARSLRAVEKVSFSLEDAQELAASDDKKSNAVSLVTSSNSCPADTEQVCLTFSSVIESKRFDSLYKQIDLAPEEFKKLVNEEVENNAATDKAPSTHTSPVVPVTTPGTKPDLNASFVSANAEQFYQYQPSEIILSEGRLVDSMGNGVVGVNYYTSSGRGVTGENGKFNFSWGETISFGIDTFELGSVRGNKSTIALTELGDEVRGANIDQLIHRYSTTGQNNTRVVPDDVRKVFAEYPNVINEIINLSLSNGATLDEGEQVVNLPNEFIEQFKTGQAKEIDTAICAKTDGCNEARWFLLTTRNVNDGQIQGVINKLWGVDTSYKSVSKFHVFHDSTNFYGSTGNARGQAVVNISNAAFPILMARNDKNYWLAFGEKRAWDKNELAYITEAPSLVEPENVTRDTATFNLPFISLGQVGEGKLMVIGNPHYNSILRCPNGYSWNGGVNKDGQCTLSGDSDDMKHFMQNVLRYLSDDKWTPDAKASMTVGTNLDTVYFKRHGQVTGNSAEFGFHPDFAGISVEHLSSYGDLDPQEMPLLILNGFEYVTQVGNDPYAIPLRADTSKPKLTQQDVTDLIAYLNKGGSVLIMENVMSNLKEESASGFVRLLDAAGLSMALNKSVVNNDPQGYPNRVRQQRATGIWVYERYPAVDGALPYTIDSKTGEVKWKYQVEKQT
;
A
#
# COMPACT_ATOMS: atom_id res chain seq x y z
N MET A 1 -15.24 22.47 53.63
CA MET A 1 -14.29 22.08 54.69
C MET A 1 -14.00 20.59 54.57
N ASN A 2 -12.70 20.26 54.41
CA ASN A 2 -11.94 19.13 54.96
C ASN A 2 -12.71 17.88 55.45
N LYS A 3 -12.26 16.64 55.27
CA LYS A 3 -11.06 16.05 54.67
C LYS A 3 -11.35 14.54 54.59
N LYS A 4 -10.74 13.90 53.59
CA LYS A 4 -10.44 12.47 53.46
C LYS A 4 -10.15 11.76 54.79
N PHE A 5 -10.51 10.49 54.91
CA PHE A 5 -9.55 9.45 55.32
C PHE A 5 -9.90 8.08 54.72
N LYS A 6 -8.93 7.55 53.98
CA LYS A 6 -8.85 6.18 53.43
C LYS A 6 -8.59 5.18 54.57
N TYR A 7 -8.97 3.93 54.39
CA TYR A 7 -8.05 2.79 54.53
C TYR A 7 -8.55 1.57 53.73
N LYS A 8 -7.74 1.14 52.75
CA LYS A 8 -7.81 -0.20 52.14
C LYS A 8 -7.08 -1.19 53.06
N LYS A 9 -7.59 -2.40 53.22
CA LYS A 9 -6.77 -3.60 53.46
C LYS A 9 -7.31 -4.79 52.66
N SER A 10 -6.31 -5.46 52.09
CA SER A 10 -6.24 -6.53 51.10
C SER A 10 -6.96 -7.85 51.43
N LEU A 11 -7.35 -8.52 50.34
CA LEU A 11 -7.19 -9.96 50.03
C LEU A 11 -7.96 -11.00 50.85
N LEU A 12 -8.83 -11.78 50.19
CA LEU A 12 -8.66 -13.24 50.03
C LEU A 12 -9.68 -13.82 49.04
N ALA A 13 -9.18 -14.77 48.24
CA ALA A 13 -9.86 -15.50 47.18
C ALA A 13 -10.79 -16.60 47.70
N ALA A 14 -11.83 -16.94 46.94
CA ALA A 14 -12.29 -18.32 46.76
C ALA A 14 -13.26 -18.44 45.58
N ILE A 15 -12.93 -19.40 44.71
CA ILE A 15 -13.64 -19.88 43.53
C ILE A 15 -14.87 -20.68 43.96
N LEU A 16 -16.01 -20.53 43.27
CA LEU A 16 -16.93 -21.64 43.04
C LEU A 16 -17.77 -21.42 41.78
N SER A 17 -17.43 -22.20 40.77
CA SER A 17 -18.21 -22.45 39.55
C SER A 17 -19.52 -23.17 39.88
N ALA A 18 -20.62 -22.77 39.23
CA ALA A 18 -21.69 -23.67 38.86
C ALA A 18 -22.38 -23.14 37.59
N THR A 19 -22.16 -23.90 36.54
CA THR A 19 -22.59 -23.75 35.15
C THR A 19 -23.99 -24.36 34.93
N LEU A 20 -24.61 -23.99 33.79
CA LEU A 20 -25.67 -24.70 33.03
C LEU A 20 -27.12 -24.39 33.48
N LEU A 21 -28.13 -24.13 32.62
CA LEU A 21 -28.29 -24.30 31.17
C LEU A 21 -29.54 -23.52 30.68
N ALA A 22 -29.44 -23.02 29.44
CA ALA A 22 -30.42 -22.98 28.34
C ALA A 22 -31.82 -22.34 28.50
N GLY A 23 -32.15 -21.50 27.51
CA GLY A 23 -33.52 -21.18 27.10
C GLY A 23 -33.58 -20.24 25.90
N CYS A 24 -33.79 -20.79 24.71
CA CYS A 24 -34.24 -20.11 23.49
C CYS A 24 -35.57 -19.38 23.71
N ASP A 25 -35.77 -18.23 23.04
CA ASP A 25 -36.93 -17.82 22.23
C ASP A 25 -36.71 -16.34 21.85
N GLY A 26 -37.07 -15.78 20.69
CA GLY A 26 -38.24 -15.99 19.84
C GLY A 26 -38.79 -14.58 19.53
N GLY A 27 -38.97 -14.25 18.24
CA GLY A 27 -39.23 -12.87 17.78
C GLY A 27 -40.67 -12.37 17.93
N GLY A 28 -40.89 -11.13 17.47
CA GLY A 28 -42.20 -10.68 16.95
C GLY A 28 -42.83 -9.43 17.58
N SER A 29 -42.78 -8.32 16.83
CA SER A 29 -43.85 -7.36 16.51
C SER A 29 -44.55 -6.49 17.59
N GLY A 30 -44.68 -5.19 17.30
CA GLY A 30 -45.91 -4.45 17.59
C GLY A 30 -45.80 -3.11 18.34
N SER A 31 -45.80 -2.01 17.57
CA SER A 31 -46.51 -0.74 17.83
C SER A 31 -46.17 0.10 19.07
N SER A 32 -45.66 1.33 18.86
CA SER A 32 -46.54 2.50 18.74
C SER A 32 -45.74 3.80 18.55
N SER A 33 -46.26 4.57 17.61
CA SER A 33 -46.01 5.98 17.35
C SER A 33 -46.03 6.85 18.61
N ASP A 34 -45.11 7.80 18.70
CA ASP A 34 -45.40 9.13 19.22
C ASP A 34 -44.41 10.14 18.59
N THR A 35 -44.92 10.88 17.61
CA THR A 35 -44.46 12.24 17.29
C THR A 35 -45.30 13.18 18.14
N PRO A 36 -44.73 14.29 18.66
CA PRO A 36 -45.02 15.61 18.05
C PRO A 36 -43.89 16.66 18.33
N PRO A 37 -44.07 17.94 17.98
CA PRO A 37 -44.34 18.49 16.66
C PRO A 37 -43.33 19.60 16.27
N VAL A 38 -43.43 20.05 15.02
CA VAL A 38 -42.80 21.25 14.47
C VAL A 38 -43.69 22.47 14.81
N ASP A 39 -43.11 23.55 15.34
CA ASP A 39 -43.66 24.92 15.38
C ASP A 39 -42.48 25.91 15.51
N SER A 40 -42.04 26.59 14.44
CA SER A 40 -42.43 27.96 14.02
C SER A 40 -42.67 28.98 15.15
N GLY A 41 -41.80 30.00 15.23
CA GLY A 41 -42.18 31.32 15.79
C GLY A 41 -41.27 31.95 16.86
N THR A 42 -40.43 32.89 16.42
CA THR A 42 -40.18 34.22 17.02
C THR A 42 -39.82 34.38 18.52
N GLY A 43 -38.66 35.00 18.80
CA GLY A 43 -38.53 35.98 19.89
C GLY A 43 -37.33 35.91 20.84
N SER A 44 -36.45 36.91 20.71
CA SER A 44 -35.60 37.56 21.73
C SER A 44 -34.29 36.90 22.21
N LEU A 45 -33.16 37.53 21.83
CA LEU A 45 -31.84 37.41 22.46
C LEU A 45 -31.84 38.07 23.86
N PRO A 46 -31.08 37.54 24.84
CA PRO A 46 -30.60 38.33 25.96
C PRO A 46 -29.22 38.93 25.67
N GLU A 47 -29.10 40.17 26.14
CA GLU A 47 -28.04 41.16 26.02
C GLU A 47 -26.80 40.79 26.86
N VAL A 48 -25.61 40.81 26.27
CA VAL A 48 -24.32 40.69 26.99
C VAL A 48 -23.57 42.02 26.88
N LYS A 49 -23.30 42.59 28.06
CA LYS A 49 -22.71 43.91 28.32
C LYS A 49 -21.19 43.92 28.06
N PRO A 50 -20.60 44.98 27.47
CA PRO A 50 -19.15 45.10 27.29
C PRO A 50 -18.43 45.59 28.56
N ASP A 51 -17.25 45.02 28.81
CA ASP A 51 -16.32 45.37 29.89
C ASP A 51 -15.30 46.45 29.43
N PRO A 52 -14.81 47.37 30.29
CA PRO A 52 -14.13 48.58 29.86
C PRO A 52 -12.61 48.43 29.72
N THR A 53 -12.07 49.19 28.77
CA THR A 53 -10.64 49.41 28.49
C THR A 53 -9.96 50.29 29.55
N PRO A 54 -8.72 49.98 30.00
CA PRO A 54 -7.91 50.90 30.79
C PRO A 54 -7.16 51.94 29.94
N ASN A 55 -7.08 53.15 30.49
CA ASN A 55 -6.49 54.40 30.00
C ASN A 55 -4.94 54.43 30.18
N PRO A 56 -4.17 55.27 29.44
CA PRO A 56 -2.71 55.22 29.41
C PRO A 56 -2.05 56.04 30.54
N GLU A 57 -0.86 55.63 30.95
CA GLU A 57 0.03 56.36 31.88
C GLU A 57 1.16 57.11 31.14
N PRO A 58 1.68 58.20 31.75
CA PRO A 58 2.40 59.26 31.04
C PRO A 58 3.93 59.05 30.92
N THR A 59 4.48 59.67 29.88
CA THR A 59 5.91 59.86 29.58
C THR A 59 6.62 60.78 30.59
N PRO A 60 7.81 60.42 31.10
CA PRO A 60 8.72 61.36 31.74
C PRO A 60 9.68 62.06 30.76
N GLU A 61 9.92 63.34 31.04
CA GLU A 61 10.78 64.32 30.36
C GLU A 61 12.30 64.06 30.45
N PRO A 62 13.11 64.67 29.55
CA PRO A 62 14.56 64.54 29.56
C PRO A 62 15.23 65.45 30.61
N THR A 63 16.28 64.97 31.26
CA THR A 63 17.16 65.77 32.14
C THR A 63 18.64 65.55 31.78
N PRO A 64 19.52 66.52 32.10
CA PRO A 64 20.51 67.07 31.17
C PRO A 64 21.94 66.49 31.28
N ASP A 65 22.69 66.78 30.22
CA ASP A 65 24.11 66.56 29.96
C ASP A 65 25.03 67.13 31.07
N PRO A 66 25.97 66.33 31.62
CA PRO A 66 27.09 66.86 32.39
C PRO A 66 28.34 67.11 31.53
N GLU A 67 28.85 68.33 31.71
CA GLU A 67 30.06 68.95 31.18
C GLU A 67 31.37 68.12 31.20
N PRO A 68 32.35 68.48 30.34
CA PRO A 68 33.61 67.77 30.21
C PRO A 68 34.52 67.99 31.42
N THR A 69 35.17 66.92 31.87
CA THR A 69 36.28 66.99 32.83
C THR A 69 37.62 66.67 32.12
N PRO A 70 38.73 67.22 32.62
CA PRO A 70 39.89 67.57 31.81
C PRO A 70 40.90 66.43 31.61
N ASP A 71 41.63 66.57 30.50
CA ASP A 71 42.82 65.82 30.06
C ASP A 71 43.80 65.48 31.21
N PRO A 72 44.12 64.19 31.43
CA PRO A 72 45.37 63.78 32.00
C PRO A 72 46.42 63.53 30.89
N THR A 73 47.53 64.22 31.08
CA THR A 73 48.86 64.14 30.45
C THR A 73 49.32 62.76 29.91
N PRO A 74 50.13 62.75 28.83
CA PRO A 74 50.63 61.52 28.22
C PRO A 74 51.70 60.85 29.11
N ASP A 75 51.52 59.56 29.40
CA ASP A 75 52.52 58.68 29.97
C ASP A 75 52.75 57.50 29.00
N PRO A 76 53.90 56.82 29.04
CA PRO A 76 54.80 56.58 27.93
C PRO A 76 54.38 55.35 27.11
N GLU A 77 54.87 55.26 25.87
CA GLU A 77 54.77 54.04 25.04
C GLU A 77 55.15 52.79 25.84
N PRO A 78 54.21 51.84 26.06
CA PRO A 78 54.60 50.50 26.44
C PRO A 78 55.23 49.82 25.24
N THR A 79 56.45 49.32 25.45
CA THR A 79 57.15 48.35 24.61
C THR A 79 56.21 47.28 24.05
N PRO A 80 56.35 46.88 22.77
CA PRO A 80 55.49 45.87 22.17
C PRO A 80 55.54 44.58 23.00
N GLU A 81 54.37 44.16 23.47
CA GLU A 81 54.15 42.85 24.05
C GLU A 81 54.54 41.78 23.01
N PRO A 82 55.25 40.71 23.38
CA PRO A 82 55.56 39.63 22.46
C PRO A 82 54.25 39.05 21.89
N GLU A 83 54.20 38.89 20.56
CA GLU A 83 53.11 38.20 19.86
C GLU A 83 52.75 36.92 20.62
N PRO A 84 51.48 36.75 21.07
CA PRO A 84 51.06 35.50 21.69
C PRO A 84 51.30 34.37 20.70
N ALA A 85 51.94 33.31 21.17
CA ALA A 85 52.16 32.10 20.38
C ALA A 85 50.81 31.64 19.77
N PRO A 86 50.78 31.22 18.49
CA PRO A 86 49.53 30.87 17.82
C PRO A 86 48.81 29.79 18.62
N VAL A 87 47.58 30.11 19.03
CA VAL A 87 46.69 29.16 19.71
C VAL A 87 46.42 28.02 18.71
N PRO A 88 46.56 26.74 19.10
CA PRO A 88 46.30 25.63 18.19
C PRO A 88 44.82 25.63 17.77
N THR A 89 44.54 25.85 16.49
CA THR A 89 43.20 25.74 15.91
C THR A 89 43.02 24.36 15.25
N LYS A 90 41.80 23.81 15.35
CA LYS A 90 41.39 22.55 14.71
C LYS A 90 40.33 22.81 13.65
N THR A 91 40.12 21.85 12.75
CA THR A 91 39.04 21.90 11.75
C THR A 91 37.87 21.02 12.19
N GLY A 92 36.69 21.62 12.35
CA GLY A 92 35.44 20.98 12.70
C GLY A 92 34.52 20.74 11.49
N TYR A 93 33.69 19.70 11.58
CA TYR A 93 32.64 19.39 10.61
C TYR A 93 31.34 19.05 11.33
N LEU A 94 30.21 19.60 10.89
CA LEU A 94 28.90 19.24 11.42
C LEU A 94 28.38 17.99 10.70
N THR A 95 27.82 17.04 11.45
CA THR A 95 27.37 15.74 10.94
C THR A 95 26.02 15.33 11.51
N LEU A 96 25.32 14.42 10.85
CA LEU A 96 24.05 13.84 11.33
C LEU A 96 24.29 12.44 11.89
N GLY A 97 24.58 12.29 13.20
CA GLY A 97 24.64 10.97 13.89
C GLY A 97 25.70 9.96 13.44
N GLY A 98 26.42 10.24 12.35
CA GLY A 98 27.28 9.33 11.61
C GLY A 98 28.20 10.06 10.62
N SER A 99 28.45 9.50 9.43
CA SER A 99 29.40 10.06 8.44
C SER A 99 28.82 11.14 7.52
N GLN A 100 27.51 11.40 7.56
CA GLN A 100 26.87 12.38 6.67
C GLN A 100 27.15 13.81 7.09
N ARG A 101 27.71 14.61 6.19
CA ARG A 101 28.14 16.00 6.46
C ARG A 101 26.98 16.96 6.22
N ILE A 102 26.69 17.82 7.19
CA ILE A 102 25.67 18.86 7.06
C ILE A 102 26.33 20.09 6.43
N THR A 103 25.83 20.52 5.28
CA THR A 103 26.29 21.69 4.52
C THR A 103 25.17 22.74 4.45
N GLY A 104 25.50 24.01 4.21
CA GLY A 104 24.52 25.11 4.16
C GLY A 104 24.18 25.74 5.53
N ALA A 105 24.66 25.16 6.63
CA ALA A 105 24.70 25.83 7.94
C ALA A 105 26.02 26.59 8.12
N THR A 106 26.07 27.51 9.09
CA THR A 106 27.31 28.19 9.50
C THR A 106 27.63 27.90 10.95
N CYS A 107 28.85 27.43 11.22
CA CYS A 107 29.37 27.18 12.56
C CYS A 107 30.45 28.21 12.87
N ASN A 108 30.29 28.98 13.94
CA ASN A 108 31.15 30.11 14.30
C ASN A 108 31.37 31.13 13.15
N GLY A 109 30.36 31.29 12.28
CA GLY A 109 30.41 32.19 11.12
C GLY A 109 31.09 31.61 9.87
N GLU A 110 31.64 30.40 9.94
CA GLU A 110 32.25 29.69 8.81
C GLU A 110 31.35 28.52 8.35
N SER A 111 31.64 27.94 7.18
CA SER A 111 30.86 26.83 6.63
C SER A 111 30.83 25.62 7.58
N SER A 112 29.66 25.01 7.78
CA SER A 112 29.52 23.77 8.55
C SER A 112 30.27 22.57 7.93
N ASP A 113 30.64 22.67 6.64
CA ASP A 113 31.47 21.70 5.93
C ASP A 113 32.98 21.88 6.14
N GLY A 114 33.39 22.69 7.11
CA GLY A 114 34.79 22.88 7.48
C GLY A 114 34.99 24.25 8.11
N PHE A 115 34.90 24.30 9.43
CA PHE A 115 35.11 25.52 10.21
C PHE A 115 36.30 25.37 11.14
N THR A 116 36.93 26.48 11.50
CA THR A 116 38.04 26.52 12.44
C THR A 116 37.53 26.80 13.86
N PHE A 117 38.08 26.08 14.85
CA PHE A 117 37.77 26.35 16.25
C PHE A 117 39.00 26.16 17.14
N THR A 118 38.99 26.85 18.28
CA THR A 118 39.99 26.70 19.33
C THR A 118 39.47 25.72 20.39
N PRO A 119 40.22 24.66 20.74
CA PRO A 119 39.84 23.76 21.83
C PRO A 119 39.67 24.52 23.15
N GLY A 120 38.49 24.42 23.76
CA GLY A 120 38.06 25.19 24.94
C GLY A 120 36.98 26.23 24.63
N ASP A 121 36.81 26.64 23.37
CA ASP A 121 35.75 27.54 22.95
C ASP A 121 34.45 26.80 22.62
N LYS A 122 33.33 27.53 22.67
CA LYS A 122 32.04 27.00 22.22
C LYS A 122 31.94 27.04 20.70
N VAL A 123 31.39 25.98 20.12
CA VAL A 123 31.03 25.92 18.70
C VAL A 123 29.52 26.07 18.60
N THR A 124 29.06 27.11 17.91
CA THR A 124 27.63 27.36 17.67
C THR A 124 27.35 27.30 16.18
N CYS A 125 26.44 26.41 15.78
CA CYS A 125 26.00 26.22 14.42
C CYS A 125 24.58 26.77 14.22
N VAL A 126 24.39 27.59 13.20
CA VAL A 126 23.12 28.21 12.83
C VAL A 126 22.72 27.81 11.40
N ALA A 127 21.42 27.68 11.16
CA ALA A 127 20.83 27.46 9.84
C ALA A 127 19.56 28.31 9.67
N GLY A 128 19.03 28.36 8.45
CA GLY A 128 17.85 29.18 8.14
C GLY A 128 18.15 30.67 8.30
N ASN A 129 17.28 31.41 8.99
CA ASN A 129 17.45 32.84 9.24
C ASN A 129 18.15 33.05 10.59
N ASN A 130 19.35 32.45 10.72
CA ASN A 130 20.20 32.54 11.91
C ASN A 130 19.62 31.83 13.16
N THR A 131 18.91 30.72 12.96
CA THR A 131 18.42 29.87 14.07
C THR A 131 19.52 28.93 14.53
N THR A 132 19.84 28.92 15.83
CA THR A 132 20.78 27.97 16.42
C THR A 132 20.24 26.56 16.34
N ILE A 133 20.91 25.71 15.58
CA ILE A 133 20.56 24.29 15.43
C ILE A 133 21.40 23.40 16.34
N ALA A 134 22.62 23.80 16.67
CA ALA A 134 23.49 23.02 17.54
C ALA A 134 24.54 23.88 18.26
N THR A 135 24.78 23.59 19.53
CA THR A 135 25.90 24.12 20.32
C THR A 135 26.70 22.98 20.93
N PHE A 136 28.03 23.07 20.85
CA PHE A 136 28.98 22.11 21.39
C PHE A 136 29.99 22.80 22.31
N ASP A 137 30.27 22.20 23.46
CA ASP A 137 31.39 22.59 24.31
C ASP A 137 32.62 21.78 23.89
N THR A 138 33.73 22.46 23.59
CA THR A 138 35.00 21.79 23.24
C THR A 138 35.91 21.73 24.47
N GLN A 139 36.68 20.64 24.61
CA GLN A 139 37.59 20.48 25.75
C GLN A 139 38.87 21.30 25.56
N SER A 140 39.34 21.97 26.61
CA SER A 140 40.62 22.68 26.58
C SER A 140 41.79 21.69 26.50
N GLU A 141 42.65 21.83 25.49
CA GLU A 141 43.86 21.01 25.35
C GLU A 141 45.12 21.81 25.69
N ALA A 142 46.12 21.17 26.32
CA ALA A 142 47.39 21.82 26.64
C ALA A 142 48.24 22.02 25.36
N ALA A 143 48.87 23.19 25.22
CA ALA A 143 49.61 23.69 24.06
C ALA A 143 50.85 22.86 23.57
N ARG A 144 51.03 21.61 24.03
CA ARG A 144 52.19 20.77 23.69
C ARG A 144 51.99 19.81 22.51
N SER A 145 50.80 19.77 21.88
CA SER A 145 50.55 18.87 20.74
C SER A 145 50.57 19.61 19.39
N LEU A 146 51.75 20.03 18.94
CA LEU A 146 51.95 20.61 17.60
C LEU A 146 52.17 19.52 16.54
N ARG A 147 51.24 18.57 16.38
CA ARG A 147 51.28 17.61 15.26
C ARG A 147 49.90 17.36 14.65
N ALA A 148 49.86 17.60 13.33
CA ALA A 148 48.79 17.32 12.35
C ALA A 148 47.47 18.05 12.59
N VAL A 149 46.89 18.58 11.49
CA VAL A 149 45.52 19.13 11.45
C VAL A 149 44.56 18.03 11.88
N GLU A 150 44.11 18.08 13.13
CA GLU A 150 43.15 17.11 13.66
C GLU A 150 41.75 17.54 13.24
N LYS A 151 41.09 16.68 12.45
CA LYS A 151 39.71 16.87 11.99
C LYS A 151 38.76 16.34 13.07
N VAL A 152 37.78 17.15 13.47
CA VAL A 152 36.82 16.80 14.53
C VAL A 152 35.40 16.83 13.97
N SER A 153 34.65 15.75 14.14
CA SER A 153 33.23 15.67 13.78
C SER A 153 32.36 16.06 14.98
N PHE A 154 31.43 16.97 14.75
CA PHE A 154 30.39 17.35 15.69
C PHE A 154 29.06 16.78 15.21
N SER A 155 28.46 15.86 15.96
CA SER A 155 27.17 15.26 15.61
C SER A 155 26.04 16.14 16.08
N LEU A 156 25.09 16.47 15.20
CA LEU A 156 23.88 17.20 15.57
C LEU A 156 23.17 16.54 16.75
N GLU A 157 23.15 15.21 16.81
CA GLU A 157 22.53 14.44 17.90
C GLU A 157 23.17 14.67 19.28
N ASP A 158 24.41 15.13 19.31
CA ASP A 158 25.16 15.44 20.53
C ASP A 158 25.05 16.92 20.94
N ALA A 159 24.26 17.70 20.20
CA ALA A 159 24.05 19.12 20.48
C ALA A 159 23.40 19.33 21.86
N GLN A 160 23.84 20.38 22.56
CA GLN A 160 23.33 20.73 23.90
C GLN A 160 21.81 20.94 23.92
N GLU A 161 21.25 21.49 22.84
CA GLU A 161 19.83 21.77 22.66
C GLU A 161 18.99 20.48 22.58
N LEU A 162 19.60 19.39 22.09
CA LEU A 162 18.94 18.09 21.87
C LEU A 162 19.23 17.09 22.98
N ALA A 163 20.28 17.31 23.78
CA ALA A 163 20.73 16.40 24.84
C ALA A 163 19.68 16.16 25.94
N ALA A 164 18.67 17.02 26.07
CA ALA A 164 17.67 16.96 27.12
C ALA A 164 16.43 16.09 26.80
N SER A 165 16.23 15.67 25.53
CA SER A 165 15.05 14.87 25.14
C SER A 165 15.27 14.10 23.84
N ASP A 166 14.94 12.80 23.86
CA ASP A 166 14.96 11.94 22.67
C ASP A 166 13.95 12.40 21.60
N ASP A 167 12.82 13.00 22.02
CA ASP A 167 11.84 13.57 21.09
C ASP A 167 12.41 14.78 20.34
N LYS A 168 13.10 15.69 21.04
CA LYS A 168 13.79 16.84 20.43
C LYS A 168 14.82 16.36 19.41
N LYS A 169 15.60 15.35 19.78
CA LYS A 169 16.62 14.74 18.92
C LYS A 169 15.97 14.17 17.66
N SER A 170 14.95 13.32 17.82
CA SER A 170 14.22 12.70 16.70
C SER A 170 13.60 13.75 15.77
N ASN A 171 12.94 14.76 16.33
CA ASN A 171 12.27 15.82 15.57
C ASN A 171 13.27 16.73 14.85
N ALA A 172 14.39 17.10 15.48
CA ALA A 172 15.45 17.90 14.87
C ALA A 172 16.15 17.15 13.73
N VAL A 173 16.49 15.87 13.94
CA VAL A 173 17.06 15.01 12.89
C VAL A 173 16.07 14.86 11.73
N SER A 174 14.79 14.64 12.02
CA SER A 174 13.73 14.52 11.01
C SER A 174 13.54 15.82 10.22
N LEU A 175 13.54 16.97 10.89
CA LEU A 175 13.38 18.28 10.25
C LEU A 175 14.60 18.64 9.38
N VAL A 176 15.82 18.40 9.88
CA VAL A 176 17.07 18.65 9.12
C VAL A 176 17.15 17.73 7.90
N THR A 177 16.77 16.47 8.05
CA THR A 177 16.76 15.49 6.95
C THR A 177 15.70 15.82 5.90
N SER A 178 14.49 16.18 6.33
CA SER A 178 13.41 16.60 5.40
C SER A 178 13.67 17.94 4.72
N SER A 179 14.57 18.76 5.27
CA SER A 179 15.01 20.02 4.67
C SER A 179 16.22 19.85 3.74
N ASN A 180 16.62 18.61 3.44
CA ASN A 180 17.74 18.33 2.55
C ASN A 180 17.44 18.79 1.11
N SER A 181 18.31 19.65 0.59
CA SER A 181 18.23 20.24 -0.74
C SER A 181 19.35 19.76 -1.69
N CYS A 182 20.18 18.80 -1.27
CA CYS A 182 21.25 18.28 -2.12
C CYS A 182 20.67 17.49 -3.31
N PRO A 183 21.16 17.71 -4.55
CA PRO A 183 20.91 16.81 -5.66
C PRO A 183 21.73 15.51 -5.50
N ALA A 184 21.06 14.38 -5.30
CA ALA A 184 21.58 13.01 -5.44
C ALA A 184 23.01 12.73 -4.88
N ASP A 185 23.34 13.23 -3.69
CA ASP A 185 24.55 12.85 -2.95
C ASP A 185 24.15 12.16 -1.63
N THR A 186 24.62 10.93 -1.41
CA THR A 186 24.30 10.12 -0.22
C THR A 186 25.17 10.46 1.00
N GLU A 187 26.24 11.26 0.83
CA GLU A 187 27.20 11.60 1.88
C GLU A 187 26.98 12.99 2.50
N GLN A 188 26.04 13.79 1.97
CA GLN A 188 25.79 15.16 2.40
C GLN A 188 24.31 15.48 2.62
N VAL A 189 24.04 16.39 3.57
CA VAL A 189 22.73 16.99 3.83
C VAL A 189 22.84 18.50 3.64
N CYS A 190 22.15 19.06 2.65
CA CYS A 190 22.23 20.48 2.31
C CYS A 190 21.05 21.24 2.92
N LEU A 191 21.33 22.16 3.84
CA LEU A 191 20.36 23.10 4.40
C LEU A 191 20.38 24.44 3.64
N THR A 192 20.27 24.37 2.31
CA THR A 192 20.14 25.56 1.47
C THR A 192 18.67 25.84 1.16
N PHE A 193 18.18 26.99 1.62
CA PHE A 193 16.78 27.38 1.44
C PHE A 193 16.64 28.23 0.17
N SER A 194 15.74 27.82 -0.73
CA SER A 194 15.55 28.47 -2.02
C SER A 194 14.81 29.81 -1.91
N SER A 195 14.19 30.07 -0.75
CA SER A 195 13.48 31.31 -0.44
C SER A 195 13.58 31.69 1.04
N VAL A 196 13.36 32.98 1.31
CA VAL A 196 13.26 33.53 2.68
C VAL A 196 12.10 32.89 3.46
N ILE A 197 11.06 32.41 2.77
CA ILE A 197 9.90 31.76 3.37
C ILE A 197 10.27 30.37 3.87
N GLU A 198 10.97 29.57 3.06
CA GLU A 198 11.45 28.23 3.45
C GLU A 198 12.41 28.31 4.64
N SER A 199 13.31 29.29 4.62
CA SER A 199 14.20 29.60 5.74
C SER A 199 13.40 29.90 7.02
N LYS A 200 12.40 30.79 6.96
CA LYS A 200 11.56 31.14 8.11
C LYS A 200 10.70 29.98 8.61
N ARG A 201 10.25 29.12 7.71
CA ARG A 201 9.51 27.90 8.06
C ARG A 201 10.40 26.93 8.81
N PHE A 202 11.61 26.69 8.32
CA PHE A 202 12.59 25.88 9.03
C PHE A 202 12.82 26.44 10.44
N ASP A 203 13.00 27.76 10.59
CA ASP A 203 13.17 28.42 11.89
C ASP A 203 11.96 28.26 12.83
N SER A 204 10.74 28.33 12.28
CA SER A 204 9.47 28.17 13.00
C SER A 204 9.31 26.76 13.54
N LEU A 205 9.56 25.76 12.69
CA LEU A 205 9.47 24.35 13.03
C LEU A 205 10.59 23.95 13.99
N TYR A 206 11.82 24.44 13.79
CA TYR A 206 12.95 24.10 14.64
C TYR A 206 12.74 24.57 16.10
N LYS A 207 11.98 25.66 16.32
CA LYS A 207 11.60 26.12 17.67
C LYS A 207 10.55 25.24 18.36
N GLN A 208 9.88 24.36 17.61
CA GLN A 208 8.79 23.51 18.08
C GLN A 208 9.16 22.03 18.13
N ILE A 209 10.44 21.67 17.96
CA ILE A 209 10.95 20.30 18.03
C ILE A 209 10.71 19.62 19.40
N ASP A 210 10.33 20.40 20.42
CA ASP A 210 10.00 19.93 21.76
C ASP A 210 8.65 19.20 21.85
N LEU A 211 7.82 19.26 20.79
CA LEU A 211 6.53 18.60 20.73
C LEU A 211 6.68 17.07 20.68
N ALA A 212 5.63 16.35 21.08
CA ALA A 212 5.57 14.90 20.87
C ALA A 212 5.70 14.59 19.36
N PRO A 213 6.41 13.52 18.94
CA PRO A 213 6.72 13.29 17.52
C PRO A 213 5.49 13.29 16.59
N GLU A 214 4.37 12.74 17.04
CA GLU A 214 3.11 12.73 16.29
C GLU A 214 2.50 14.14 16.13
N GLU A 215 2.58 14.97 17.18
CA GLU A 215 2.10 16.36 17.16
C GLU A 215 3.03 17.25 16.33
N PHE A 216 4.35 17.03 16.42
CA PHE A 216 5.33 17.71 15.60
C PHE A 216 5.16 17.37 14.12
N LYS A 217 5.00 16.08 13.79
CA LYS A 217 4.71 15.63 12.42
C LYS A 217 3.41 16.24 11.89
N LYS A 218 2.37 16.31 12.73
CA LYS A 218 1.12 16.97 12.38
C LYS A 218 1.30 18.47 12.14
N LEU A 219 2.06 19.16 12.99
CA LEU A 219 2.38 20.58 12.81
C LEU A 219 3.19 20.82 11.53
N VAL A 220 4.20 19.99 11.25
CA VAL A 220 4.98 20.04 10.00
C VAL A 220 4.03 19.92 8.82
N ASN A 221 3.10 18.97 8.84
CA ASN A 221 2.09 18.78 7.79
C ASN A 221 1.08 19.94 7.72
N GLU A 222 0.58 20.45 8.84
CA GLU A 222 -0.33 21.60 8.87
C GLU A 222 0.35 22.88 8.37
N GLU A 223 1.64 23.08 8.64
CA GLU A 223 2.41 24.21 8.13
C GLU A 223 2.78 24.03 6.64
N VAL A 224 2.84 22.79 6.13
CA VAL A 224 2.84 22.49 4.68
C VAL A 224 1.50 22.85 4.07
N GLU A 225 0.39 22.42 4.66
CA GLU A 225 -0.98 22.63 4.16
C GLU A 225 -1.38 24.12 4.19
N ASN A 226 -1.08 24.83 5.28
CA ASN A 226 -1.39 26.26 5.43
C ASN A 226 -0.54 27.15 4.49
N ASN A 227 0.68 26.73 4.14
CA ASN A 227 1.50 27.44 3.16
C ASN A 227 1.26 26.97 1.71
N ALA A 228 0.63 25.81 1.49
CA ALA A 228 0.07 25.45 0.19
C ALA A 228 -1.02 26.44 -0.26
N ALA A 229 -1.62 27.18 0.69
CA ALA A 229 -2.56 28.27 0.42
C ALA A 229 -1.89 29.60 0.01
N THR A 230 -0.59 29.79 0.30
CA THR A 230 0.14 31.04 -0.01
C THR A 230 1.24 30.88 -1.06
N ASP A 231 1.72 29.67 -1.36
CA ASP A 231 2.59 29.36 -2.51
C ASP A 231 2.17 28.04 -3.20
N LYS A 232 1.16 28.18 -4.07
CA LYS A 232 0.74 27.33 -5.21
C LYS A 232 1.06 25.82 -5.13
N ALA A 233 0.21 25.07 -4.42
CA ALA A 233 -0.25 23.78 -4.96
C ALA A 233 -1.15 24.05 -6.20
N PRO A 234 -1.31 23.11 -7.16
CA PRO A 234 -2.06 23.34 -8.40
C PRO A 234 -3.54 23.71 -8.24
N SER A 235 -4.10 23.64 -7.03
CA SER A 235 -5.40 24.21 -6.69
C SER A 235 -5.54 24.23 -5.17
N THR A 236 -5.99 25.34 -4.59
CA THR A 236 -6.37 25.45 -3.17
C THR A 236 -7.68 24.73 -2.85
N HIS A 237 -8.24 23.97 -3.79
CA HIS A 237 -9.40 23.12 -3.59
C HIS A 237 -9.03 21.68 -3.24
N THR A 238 -8.11 21.46 -2.30
CA THR A 238 -8.16 20.24 -1.50
C THR A 238 -9.20 20.45 -0.40
N SER A 239 -10.49 20.38 -0.76
CA SER A 239 -11.37 19.77 0.23
C SER A 239 -10.88 18.33 0.33
N PRO A 240 -10.44 17.83 1.50
CA PRO A 240 -10.44 16.40 1.71
C PRO A 240 -11.92 16.01 1.65
N VAL A 241 -12.44 15.82 0.43
CA VAL A 241 -13.63 15.05 0.21
C VAL A 241 -13.17 13.64 0.52
N VAL A 242 -13.09 13.33 1.81
CA VAL A 242 -13.22 11.96 2.27
C VAL A 242 -14.49 11.49 1.56
N PRO A 243 -14.41 10.54 0.62
CA PRO A 243 -15.58 10.11 -0.13
C PRO A 243 -16.67 9.84 0.89
N VAL A 244 -17.81 10.52 0.73
CA VAL A 244 -18.90 10.47 1.70
C VAL A 244 -19.28 9.02 1.85
N THR A 245 -18.86 8.39 2.95
CA THR A 245 -19.24 7.02 3.22
C THR A 245 -20.74 7.06 3.44
N THR A 246 -21.49 6.27 2.67
CA THR A 246 -22.94 6.23 2.80
C THR A 246 -23.25 5.91 4.27
N PRO A 247 -24.04 6.73 4.97
CA PRO A 247 -24.32 6.51 6.39
C PRO A 247 -24.79 5.07 6.65
N GLY A 248 -24.12 4.37 7.57
CA GLY A 248 -24.37 2.95 7.86
C GLY A 248 -23.45 1.95 7.14
N THR A 249 -22.62 2.40 6.21
CA THR A 249 -21.54 1.57 5.63
C THR A 249 -20.40 1.35 6.61
N LYS A 250 -19.69 0.23 6.46
CA LYS A 250 -18.44 -0.05 7.20
C LYS A 250 -17.32 -0.44 6.23
N PRO A 251 -16.06 -0.11 6.56
CA PRO A 251 -14.91 -0.58 5.80
C PRO A 251 -14.66 -2.08 5.84
N ASP A 252 -15.18 -2.76 6.86
CA ASP A 252 -15.03 -4.20 7.03
C ASP A 252 -15.75 -4.93 5.88
N LEU A 253 -14.98 -5.67 5.06
CA LEU A 253 -15.51 -6.49 3.97
C LEU A 253 -16.46 -7.61 4.44
N ASN A 254 -16.53 -7.90 5.73
CA ASN A 254 -17.52 -8.82 6.32
C ASN A 254 -18.82 -8.12 6.76
N ALA A 255 -18.91 -6.80 6.66
CA ALA A 255 -20.11 -6.07 7.03
C ALA A 255 -21.25 -6.31 6.04
N SER A 256 -22.50 -6.24 6.51
CA SER A 256 -23.68 -6.35 5.65
C SER A 256 -23.76 -5.25 4.58
N PHE A 257 -23.12 -4.11 4.83
CA PHE A 257 -23.04 -3.00 3.89
C PHE A 257 -21.63 -2.40 3.91
N VAL A 258 -20.86 -2.72 2.87
CA VAL A 258 -19.45 -2.35 2.73
C VAL A 258 -19.35 -0.94 2.15
N SER A 259 -18.42 -0.14 2.67
CA SER A 259 -18.18 1.22 2.17
C SER A 259 -17.52 1.21 0.80
N ALA A 260 -17.86 2.17 -0.06
CA ALA A 260 -17.24 2.34 -1.38
C ALA A 260 -15.73 2.61 -1.30
N ASN A 261 -15.23 3.11 -0.16
CA ASN A 261 -13.80 3.32 0.08
C ASN A 261 -13.16 2.22 0.94
N ALA A 262 -13.80 1.04 1.09
CA ALA A 262 -13.28 -0.05 1.92
C ALA A 262 -11.85 -0.47 1.53
N GLU A 263 -11.49 -0.43 0.26
CA GLU A 263 -10.14 -0.76 -0.23
C GLU A 263 -9.03 0.06 0.45
N GLN A 264 -9.28 1.34 0.74
CA GLN A 264 -8.33 2.23 1.43
C GLN A 264 -7.96 1.71 2.84
N PHE A 265 -8.81 0.89 3.46
CA PHE A 265 -8.55 0.31 4.78
C PHE A 265 -7.71 -0.96 4.75
N TYR A 266 -7.54 -1.55 3.56
CA TYR A 266 -6.70 -2.73 3.32
C TYR A 266 -5.35 -2.40 2.68
N GLN A 267 -5.18 -1.13 2.31
CA GLN A 267 -3.92 -0.54 1.88
C GLN A 267 -2.90 -0.47 3.02
N TYR A 268 -1.63 -0.66 2.70
CA TYR A 268 -0.53 -0.59 3.66
C TYR A 268 -0.39 0.81 4.26
N GLN A 269 -0.44 0.93 5.59
CA GLN A 269 -0.23 2.22 6.27
C GLN A 269 1.14 2.17 6.96
N PRO A 270 2.16 2.88 6.43
CA PRO A 270 3.49 2.90 7.05
C PRO A 270 3.42 3.51 8.46
N SER A 271 4.03 2.83 9.43
CA SER A 271 4.25 3.36 10.79
C SER A 271 5.46 4.29 10.85
N GLU A 272 6.39 4.18 9.90
CA GLU A 272 7.61 4.97 9.76
C GLU A 272 7.68 5.64 8.38
N ILE A 273 8.53 6.67 8.25
CA ILE A 273 8.77 7.32 6.96
C ILE A 273 9.69 6.42 6.14
N ILE A 274 9.21 5.97 4.98
CA ILE A 274 9.98 5.13 4.04
C ILE A 274 10.30 5.99 2.82
N LEU A 275 11.47 6.62 2.84
CA LEU A 275 11.95 7.42 1.70
C LEU A 275 12.12 6.53 0.48
N SER A 276 11.49 6.93 -0.61
CA SER A 276 11.41 6.18 -1.86
C SER A 276 11.71 7.09 -3.04
N GLU A 277 12.48 6.58 -4.00
CA GLU A 277 12.68 7.22 -5.30
C GLU A 277 11.61 6.69 -6.28
N GLY A 278 10.88 7.61 -6.88
CA GLY A 278 9.90 7.36 -7.93
C GLY A 278 10.37 7.85 -9.28
N ARG A 279 9.72 7.37 -10.35
CA ARG A 279 9.96 7.78 -11.73
C ARG A 279 8.64 8.06 -12.43
N LEU A 280 8.45 9.28 -12.92
CA LEU A 280 7.31 9.67 -13.75
C LEU A 280 7.62 9.32 -15.21
N VAL A 281 6.75 8.55 -15.87
CA VAL A 281 6.95 8.09 -17.25
C VAL A 281 5.74 8.37 -18.15
N ASP A 282 5.98 8.56 -19.44
CA ASP A 282 4.93 8.63 -20.46
C ASP A 282 4.38 7.23 -20.81
N SER A 283 3.34 7.19 -21.64
CA SER A 283 2.69 5.97 -22.13
C SER A 283 3.63 5.02 -22.91
N MET A 284 4.80 5.49 -23.33
CA MET A 284 5.85 4.71 -24.00
C MET A 284 6.98 4.29 -23.05
N GLY A 285 6.87 4.59 -21.75
CA GLY A 285 7.87 4.27 -20.74
C GLY A 285 9.04 5.26 -20.67
N ASN A 286 8.99 6.38 -21.39
CA ASN A 286 10.05 7.38 -21.35
C ASN A 286 9.91 8.27 -20.11
N GLY A 287 11.01 8.55 -19.42
CA GLY A 287 11.03 9.44 -18.26
C GLY A 287 10.57 10.87 -18.60
N VAL A 288 9.76 11.46 -17.72
CA VAL A 288 9.16 12.80 -17.87
C VAL A 288 9.83 13.78 -16.92
N VAL A 289 10.64 14.68 -17.47
CA VAL A 289 11.44 15.69 -16.76
C VAL A 289 10.72 17.04 -16.76
N GLY A 290 10.83 17.82 -15.68
CA GLY A 290 10.30 19.19 -15.63
C GLY A 290 8.86 19.33 -15.11
N VAL A 291 8.29 18.27 -14.53
CA VAL A 291 6.94 18.28 -13.94
C VAL A 291 7.03 18.54 -12.43
N ASN A 292 6.21 19.45 -11.91
CA ASN A 292 6.15 19.71 -10.48
C ASN A 292 5.50 18.54 -9.75
N TYR A 293 6.06 18.14 -8.59
CA TYR A 293 5.44 17.17 -7.69
C TYR A 293 5.31 17.74 -6.28
N TYR A 294 4.26 17.34 -5.59
CA TYR A 294 3.89 17.79 -4.25
C TYR A 294 3.44 16.61 -3.41
N THR A 295 4.01 16.49 -2.22
CA THR A 295 3.67 15.45 -1.25
C THR A 295 3.63 16.04 0.17
N SER A 296 3.16 15.26 1.14
CA SER A 296 3.25 15.64 2.56
C SER A 296 4.71 15.80 3.02
N SER A 297 5.60 14.98 2.47
CA SER A 297 7.01 14.93 2.86
C SER A 297 7.89 15.95 2.13
N GLY A 298 7.44 16.51 1.00
CA GLY A 298 8.22 17.50 0.25
C GLY A 298 7.59 17.90 -1.09
N ARG A 299 8.27 18.79 -1.80
CA ARG A 299 7.90 19.22 -3.16
C ARG A 299 9.16 19.35 -4.02
N GLY A 300 9.00 19.25 -5.32
CA GLY A 300 10.11 19.43 -6.26
C GLY A 300 9.68 19.42 -7.71
N VAL A 301 10.64 19.15 -8.58
CA VAL A 301 10.45 18.97 -10.02
C VAL A 301 11.08 17.64 -10.41
N THR A 302 10.43 16.88 -11.28
CA THR A 302 10.98 15.63 -11.78
C THR A 302 12.32 15.86 -12.49
N GLY A 303 13.35 15.16 -12.02
CA GLY A 303 14.73 15.28 -12.47
C GLY A 303 15.06 14.35 -13.64
N GLU A 304 16.33 13.96 -13.76
CA GLU A 304 16.82 13.09 -14.83
C GLU A 304 16.00 11.79 -14.92
N ASN A 305 15.63 11.40 -16.15
CA ASN A 305 14.77 10.24 -16.42
C ASN A 305 13.41 10.28 -15.69
N GLY A 306 12.95 11.46 -15.27
CA GLY A 306 11.68 11.64 -14.54
C GLY A 306 11.74 11.25 -13.06
N LYS A 307 12.93 11.15 -12.46
CA LYS A 307 13.10 10.80 -11.05
C LYS A 307 12.53 11.85 -10.08
N PHE A 308 11.97 11.42 -8.97
CA PHE A 308 11.50 12.27 -7.86
C PHE A 308 11.50 11.49 -6.54
N ASN A 309 11.42 12.18 -5.40
CA ASN A 309 11.43 11.54 -4.08
C ASN A 309 10.07 11.70 -3.38
N PHE A 310 9.66 10.67 -2.66
CA PHE A 310 8.43 10.65 -1.85
C PHE A 310 8.57 9.69 -0.66
N SER A 311 7.73 9.83 0.36
CA SER A 311 7.55 8.83 1.41
C SER A 311 6.49 7.82 0.97
N TRP A 312 6.79 6.52 1.07
CA TRP A 312 5.84 5.47 0.73
C TRP A 312 4.48 5.68 1.42
N GLY A 313 3.39 5.35 0.73
CA GLY A 313 2.01 5.48 1.20
C GLY A 313 1.41 6.88 1.09
N GLU A 314 2.20 7.94 0.86
CA GLU A 314 1.67 9.31 0.76
C GLU A 314 0.98 9.59 -0.58
N THR A 315 0.18 10.65 -0.65
CA THR A 315 -0.39 11.11 -1.92
C THR A 315 0.60 12.03 -2.62
N ILE A 316 0.90 11.73 -3.88
CA ILE A 316 1.78 12.51 -4.74
C ILE A 316 0.91 13.22 -5.77
N SER A 317 0.92 14.55 -5.75
CA SER A 317 0.22 15.37 -6.73
C SER A 317 1.21 15.91 -7.75
N PHE A 318 0.87 15.84 -9.04
CA PHE A 318 1.70 16.32 -10.14
C PHE A 318 1.04 17.49 -10.85
N GLY A 319 1.86 18.44 -11.31
CA GLY A 319 1.39 19.66 -11.96
C GLY A 319 2.43 20.35 -12.83
N ILE A 320 2.00 21.40 -13.53
CA ILE A 320 2.88 22.35 -14.24
C ILE A 320 2.52 23.73 -13.71
N ASP A 321 3.34 24.29 -12.81
CA ASP A 321 3.00 25.49 -12.04
C ASP A 321 1.60 25.37 -11.38
N THR A 322 0.62 26.15 -11.83
CA THR A 322 -0.76 26.13 -11.33
C THR A 322 -1.67 25.11 -12.01
N PHE A 323 -1.20 24.43 -13.06
CA PHE A 323 -2.02 23.44 -13.75
C PHE A 323 -1.91 22.07 -13.08
N GLU A 324 -3.05 21.48 -12.74
CA GLU A 324 -3.12 20.19 -12.06
C GLU A 324 -3.21 19.06 -13.10
N LEU A 325 -2.19 18.20 -13.12
CA LEU A 325 -2.26 16.96 -13.89
C LEU A 325 -3.14 15.96 -13.13
N GLY A 326 -2.82 15.73 -11.86
CA GLY A 326 -3.61 14.90 -10.96
C GLY A 326 -2.77 14.33 -9.84
N SER A 327 -3.33 13.38 -9.09
CA SER A 327 -2.64 12.78 -7.94
C SER A 327 -2.74 11.26 -7.94
N VAL A 328 -1.79 10.64 -7.27
CA VAL A 328 -1.70 9.18 -7.14
C VAL A 328 -1.03 8.84 -5.81
N ARG A 329 -1.35 7.67 -5.27
CA ARG A 329 -0.70 7.16 -4.07
C ARG A 329 0.71 6.67 -4.39
N GLY A 330 1.69 7.08 -3.60
CA GLY A 330 3.08 6.64 -3.65
C GLY A 330 3.25 5.24 -3.09
N ASN A 331 2.78 4.23 -3.81
CA ASN A 331 2.99 2.83 -3.46
C ASN A 331 3.69 2.04 -4.57
N LYS A 332 4.41 2.74 -5.45
CA LYS A 332 5.19 2.17 -6.54
C LYS A 332 6.27 3.14 -6.95
N SER A 333 7.35 2.61 -7.50
CA SER A 333 8.50 3.41 -7.93
C SER A 333 8.37 3.93 -9.36
N THR A 334 7.43 3.42 -10.16
CA THR A 334 7.16 3.97 -11.50
C THR A 334 5.71 4.38 -11.59
N ILE A 335 5.47 5.63 -11.96
CA ILE A 335 4.15 6.24 -12.10
C ILE A 335 4.00 6.67 -13.56
N ALA A 336 3.01 6.13 -14.24
CA ALA A 336 2.70 6.56 -15.60
C ALA A 336 1.81 7.81 -15.57
N LEU A 337 1.97 8.73 -16.53
CA LEU A 337 1.09 9.90 -16.67
C LEU A 337 -0.40 9.51 -16.77
N THR A 338 -0.68 8.35 -17.36
CA THR A 338 -2.03 7.79 -17.48
C THR A 338 -2.65 7.34 -16.15
N GLU A 339 -1.89 7.36 -15.05
CA GLU A 339 -2.35 7.01 -13.69
C GLU A 339 -2.88 8.19 -12.90
N LEU A 340 -2.64 9.40 -13.38
CA LEU A 340 -2.97 10.63 -12.68
C LEU A 340 -4.45 11.02 -12.84
N GLY A 341 -5.22 10.26 -13.63
CA GLY A 341 -6.65 10.48 -13.85
C GLY A 341 -7.35 9.21 -14.30
N ASP A 342 -8.68 9.26 -14.34
CA ASP A 342 -9.53 8.26 -14.98
C ASP A 342 -9.22 8.16 -16.48
N GLU A 343 -9.66 7.08 -17.15
CA GLU A 343 -9.13 6.64 -18.45
C GLU A 343 -8.89 7.77 -19.46
N VAL A 344 -9.92 8.58 -19.75
CA VAL A 344 -9.84 9.68 -20.72
C VAL A 344 -8.92 10.79 -20.22
N ARG A 345 -9.02 11.15 -18.94
CA ARG A 345 -8.20 12.20 -18.32
C ARG A 345 -6.73 11.82 -18.29
N GLY A 346 -6.41 10.60 -17.86
CA GLY A 346 -5.04 10.06 -17.84
C GLY A 346 -4.41 10.05 -19.23
N ALA A 347 -5.15 9.62 -20.26
CA ALA A 347 -4.69 9.67 -21.64
C ALA A 347 -4.45 11.11 -22.13
N ASN A 348 -5.33 12.04 -21.76
CA ASN A 348 -5.18 13.46 -22.11
C ASN A 348 -4.02 14.14 -21.38
N ILE A 349 -3.70 13.72 -20.16
CA ILE A 349 -2.48 14.15 -19.45
C ILE A 349 -1.24 13.74 -20.22
N ASP A 350 -1.18 12.48 -20.69
CA ASP A 350 -0.08 12.01 -21.54
C ASP A 350 0.01 12.80 -22.86
N GLN A 351 -1.14 13.08 -23.49
CA GLN A 351 -1.21 13.92 -24.70
C GLN A 351 -0.70 15.34 -24.46
N LEU A 352 -1.10 15.98 -23.35
CA LEU A 352 -0.71 17.34 -23.01
C LEU A 352 0.80 17.42 -22.79
N ILE A 353 1.36 16.51 -22.00
CA ILE A 353 2.81 16.43 -21.77
C ILE A 353 3.53 16.13 -23.07
N HIS A 354 3.03 15.21 -23.89
CA HIS A 354 3.61 14.94 -25.19
C HIS A 354 3.63 16.20 -26.06
N ARG A 355 2.53 16.94 -26.13
CA ARG A 355 2.38 18.14 -26.95
C ARG A 355 3.39 19.23 -26.59
N TYR A 356 3.60 19.49 -25.30
CA TYR A 356 4.44 20.58 -24.81
C TYR A 356 5.86 20.16 -24.41
N SER A 357 6.21 18.88 -24.54
CA SER A 357 7.57 18.40 -24.26
C SER A 357 8.49 18.46 -25.48
N THR A 358 9.78 18.53 -25.23
CA THR A 358 10.83 18.28 -26.21
C THR A 358 11.52 16.94 -25.92
N THR A 359 12.19 16.37 -26.92
CA THR A 359 12.97 15.14 -26.73
C THR A 359 14.29 15.46 -26.02
N GLY A 360 14.47 14.91 -24.83
CA GLY A 360 15.69 15.00 -24.04
C GLY A 360 16.70 13.88 -24.34
N GLN A 361 17.69 13.73 -23.46
CA GLN A 361 18.65 12.62 -23.52
C GLN A 361 17.94 11.29 -23.22
N ASN A 362 18.42 10.18 -23.79
CA ASN A 362 17.87 8.83 -23.60
C ASN A 362 16.36 8.70 -23.87
N ASN A 363 15.86 9.41 -24.90
CA ASN A 363 14.43 9.46 -25.27
C ASN A 363 13.49 10.04 -24.21
N THR A 364 14.02 10.71 -23.17
CA THR A 364 13.19 11.38 -22.16
C THR A 364 12.32 12.48 -22.76
N ARG A 365 11.20 12.77 -22.08
CA ARG A 365 10.30 13.88 -22.39
C ARG A 365 10.62 15.03 -21.44
N VAL A 366 11.07 16.15 -21.96
CA VAL A 366 11.42 17.32 -21.14
C VAL A 366 10.35 18.37 -21.31
N VAL A 367 9.66 18.75 -20.24
CA VAL A 367 8.75 19.89 -20.20
C VAL A 367 9.61 21.16 -20.01
N PRO A 368 9.73 22.05 -21.01
CA PRO A 368 10.57 23.24 -20.90
C PRO A 368 10.03 24.24 -19.87
N ASP A 369 10.92 25.00 -19.23
CA ASP A 369 10.54 26.05 -18.27
C ASP A 369 9.63 27.12 -18.90
N ASP A 370 9.67 27.32 -20.21
CA ASP A 370 8.79 28.27 -20.89
C ASP A 370 7.31 27.85 -20.85
N VAL A 371 7.02 26.54 -20.80
CA VAL A 371 5.65 26.03 -20.56
C VAL A 371 5.18 26.47 -19.18
N ARG A 372 6.04 26.28 -18.16
CA ARG A 372 5.75 26.68 -16.76
C ARG A 372 5.52 28.18 -16.65
N LYS A 373 6.34 29.01 -17.33
CA LYS A 373 6.18 30.47 -17.35
C LYS A 373 4.84 30.89 -17.97
N VAL A 374 4.44 30.30 -19.10
CA VAL A 374 3.16 30.62 -19.73
C VAL A 374 2.00 30.19 -18.83
N PHE A 375 2.05 29.00 -18.24
CA PHE A 375 1.01 28.54 -17.33
C PHE A 375 0.89 29.45 -16.08
N ALA A 376 2.01 29.99 -15.60
CA ALA A 376 2.04 30.93 -14.49
C ALA A 376 1.35 32.27 -14.78
N GLU A 377 1.16 32.65 -16.05
CA GLU A 377 0.42 33.86 -16.47
C GLU A 377 -1.11 33.71 -16.30
N TYR A 378 -1.60 32.48 -16.11
CA TYR A 378 -3.04 32.16 -15.97
C TYR A 378 -3.37 31.53 -14.59
N PRO A 379 -3.02 32.18 -13.46
CA PRO A 379 -3.27 31.61 -12.14
C PRO A 379 -4.78 31.44 -11.91
N ASN A 380 -5.16 30.33 -11.28
CA ASN A 380 -6.53 29.98 -10.88
C ASN A 380 -7.52 29.65 -12.01
N VAL A 381 -7.24 29.97 -13.28
CA VAL A 381 -8.15 29.72 -14.41
C VAL A 381 -7.63 28.68 -15.40
N ILE A 382 -6.33 28.35 -15.37
CA ILE A 382 -5.72 27.43 -16.34
C ILE A 382 -6.40 26.05 -16.37
N ASN A 383 -6.83 25.55 -15.21
CA ASN A 383 -7.56 24.27 -15.08
C ASN A 383 -8.99 24.33 -15.65
N GLU A 384 -9.58 25.54 -15.78
CA GLU A 384 -10.87 25.74 -16.45
C GLU A 384 -10.70 25.95 -17.96
N ILE A 385 -9.56 26.50 -18.39
CA ILE A 385 -9.25 26.76 -19.80
C ILE A 385 -8.88 25.48 -20.54
N ILE A 386 -8.03 24.64 -19.95
CA ILE A 386 -7.60 23.36 -20.54
C ILE A 386 -8.35 22.22 -19.85
N ASN A 387 -9.34 21.65 -20.54
CA ASN A 387 -10.16 20.59 -20.00
C ASN A 387 -9.59 19.21 -20.39
N LEU A 388 -9.03 18.51 -19.40
CA LEU A 388 -8.47 17.16 -19.55
C LEU A 388 -9.54 16.06 -19.65
N SER A 389 -10.80 16.33 -19.34
CA SER A 389 -11.87 15.33 -19.37
C SER A 389 -12.57 15.21 -20.74
N LEU A 390 -12.14 15.98 -21.73
CA LEU A 390 -12.71 15.96 -23.08
C LEU A 390 -12.41 14.65 -23.83
N SER A 391 -13.30 14.28 -24.75
CA SER A 391 -13.09 13.12 -25.63
C SER A 391 -11.80 13.24 -26.43
N ASN A 392 -11.04 12.15 -26.53
CA ASN A 392 -9.67 12.15 -27.05
C ASN A 392 -9.51 11.44 -28.40
N GLY A 393 -10.60 11.24 -29.13
CA GLY A 393 -10.59 10.64 -30.46
C GLY A 393 -10.53 9.11 -30.49
N ALA A 394 -10.60 8.46 -29.34
CA ALA A 394 -10.48 7.02 -29.25
C ALA A 394 -11.71 6.26 -29.77
N THR A 395 -11.47 5.00 -30.12
CA THR A 395 -12.47 4.09 -30.65
C THR A 395 -13.06 3.23 -29.54
N LEU A 396 -14.37 3.29 -29.34
CA LEU A 396 -15.10 2.36 -28.48
C LEU A 396 -15.42 1.09 -29.26
N ASP A 397 -15.07 -0.06 -28.70
CA ASP A 397 -15.43 -1.38 -29.22
C ASP A 397 -16.66 -1.88 -28.44
N GLU A 398 -17.86 -1.68 -29.00
CA GLU A 398 -19.11 -2.25 -28.47
C GLU A 398 -19.43 -3.60 -29.14
N GLY A 399 -18.41 -4.44 -29.37
CA GLY A 399 -18.58 -5.79 -29.93
C GLY A 399 -18.55 -5.81 -31.46
N GLU A 400 -19.70 -5.70 -32.13
CA GLU A 400 -19.78 -5.74 -33.60
C GLU A 400 -19.67 -4.36 -34.27
N GLN A 401 -19.65 -3.27 -33.49
CA GLN A 401 -19.51 -1.90 -33.98
C GLN A 401 -18.37 -1.15 -33.29
N VAL A 402 -17.46 -0.62 -34.12
CA VAL A 402 -16.42 0.33 -33.69
C VAL A 402 -16.99 1.74 -33.81
N VAL A 403 -17.13 2.43 -32.69
CA VAL A 403 -17.58 3.83 -32.64
C VAL A 403 -16.37 4.73 -32.46
N ASN A 404 -16.12 5.60 -33.46
CA ASN A 404 -15.05 6.59 -33.37
C ASN A 404 -15.58 7.85 -32.66
N LEU A 405 -15.00 8.19 -31.51
CA LEU A 405 -15.32 9.43 -30.82
C LEU A 405 -14.60 10.62 -31.49
N PRO A 406 -15.15 11.83 -31.41
CA PRO A 406 -14.42 13.05 -31.78
C PRO A 406 -13.23 13.27 -30.83
N ASN A 407 -12.20 14.00 -31.28
CA ASN A 407 -11.07 14.41 -30.45
C ASN A 407 -11.25 15.85 -29.97
N GLU A 408 -12.25 16.07 -29.13
CA GLU A 408 -12.55 17.39 -28.56
C GLU A 408 -11.38 17.95 -27.74
N PHE A 409 -10.57 17.07 -27.12
CA PHE A 409 -9.39 17.46 -26.39
C PHE A 409 -8.38 18.21 -27.27
N ILE A 410 -8.10 17.73 -28.48
CA ILE A 410 -7.20 18.44 -29.40
C ILE A 410 -7.89 19.63 -30.08
N GLU A 411 -9.19 19.54 -30.37
CA GLU A 411 -9.95 20.66 -30.96
C GLU A 411 -9.94 21.92 -30.07
N GLN A 412 -9.86 21.76 -28.74
CA GLN A 412 -9.83 22.90 -27.82
C GLN A 412 -8.65 23.86 -28.13
N PHE A 413 -7.49 23.34 -28.57
CA PHE A 413 -6.31 24.15 -28.87
C PHE A 413 -6.42 24.92 -30.20
N LYS A 414 -7.51 24.78 -30.95
CA LYS A 414 -7.72 25.50 -32.21
C LYS A 414 -8.55 26.78 -32.06
N THR A 415 -9.23 26.96 -30.93
CA THR A 415 -10.12 28.12 -30.67
C THR A 415 -10.02 28.62 -29.22
N GLY A 416 -10.55 29.83 -28.96
CA GLY A 416 -10.63 30.39 -27.61
C GLY A 416 -9.28 30.63 -26.91
N GLN A 417 -9.32 30.69 -25.57
CA GLN A 417 -8.13 30.94 -24.74
C GLN A 417 -7.13 29.78 -24.78
N ALA A 418 -7.59 28.54 -24.91
CA ALA A 418 -6.70 27.39 -25.04
C ALA A 418 -5.79 27.50 -26.27
N LYS A 419 -6.29 28.04 -27.39
CA LYS A 419 -5.47 28.37 -28.58
C LYS A 419 -4.41 29.43 -28.31
N GLU A 420 -4.77 30.48 -27.57
CA GLU A 420 -3.84 31.58 -27.27
C GLU A 420 -2.66 31.07 -26.43
N ILE A 421 -2.96 30.24 -25.41
CA ILE A 421 -1.97 29.57 -24.57
C ILE A 421 -1.11 28.62 -25.41
N ASP A 422 -1.73 27.77 -26.23
CA ASP A 422 -1.04 26.85 -27.13
C ASP A 422 -0.08 27.60 -28.06
N THR A 423 -0.55 28.67 -28.70
CA THR A 423 0.26 29.50 -29.60
C THR A 423 1.45 30.13 -28.87
N ALA A 424 1.25 30.63 -27.65
CA ALA A 424 2.31 31.22 -26.84
C ALA A 424 3.39 30.21 -26.43
N ILE A 425 2.99 28.96 -26.17
CA ILE A 425 3.92 27.87 -25.84
C ILE A 425 4.64 27.41 -27.10
N CYS A 426 3.92 27.05 -28.17
CA CYS A 426 4.51 26.51 -29.39
C CYS A 426 5.47 27.50 -30.07
N ALA A 427 5.26 28.81 -29.91
CA ALA A 427 6.17 29.83 -30.39
C ALA A 427 7.52 29.84 -29.64
N LYS A 428 7.55 29.37 -28.39
CA LYS A 428 8.75 29.33 -27.53
C LYS A 428 9.46 27.97 -27.53
N THR A 429 8.81 26.90 -28.00
CA THR A 429 9.34 25.51 -27.97
C THR A 429 9.77 24.97 -29.34
N ASP A 430 10.07 25.83 -30.32
CA ASP A 430 10.34 25.44 -31.72
C ASP A 430 9.21 24.60 -32.36
N GLY A 431 7.96 24.91 -31.99
CA GLY A 431 6.76 24.15 -32.35
C GLY A 431 6.28 23.22 -31.24
N CYS A 432 5.01 22.82 -31.30
CA CYS A 432 4.47 21.77 -30.45
C CYS A 432 4.41 20.44 -31.20
N ASN A 433 4.53 19.34 -30.47
CA ASN A 433 4.44 18.02 -31.07
C ASN A 433 3.02 17.77 -31.61
N GLU A 434 2.94 16.97 -32.67
CA GLU A 434 1.67 16.49 -33.20
C GLU A 434 0.95 15.60 -32.19
N ALA A 435 -0.37 15.53 -32.30
CA ALA A 435 -1.16 14.65 -31.44
C ALA A 435 -0.76 13.19 -31.67
N ARG A 436 -0.45 12.48 -30.57
CA ARG A 436 -0.30 11.03 -30.60
C ARG A 436 -1.66 10.40 -30.86
N TRP A 437 -1.69 9.38 -31.72
CA TRP A 437 -2.86 8.50 -31.80
C TRP A 437 -2.93 7.66 -30.52
N PHE A 438 -4.00 7.82 -29.76
CA PHE A 438 -4.32 6.92 -28.66
C PHE A 438 -5.37 5.95 -29.16
N LEU A 439 -5.04 4.65 -29.13
CA LEU A 439 -6.10 3.71 -28.78
C LEU A 439 -6.36 3.98 -27.30
N LEU A 440 -7.57 4.40 -26.91
CA LEU A 440 -8.07 3.92 -25.62
C LEU A 440 -8.23 2.41 -25.82
N THR A 441 -7.12 1.66 -25.74
CA THR A 441 -7.21 0.51 -24.87
C THR A 441 -7.51 1.17 -23.55
N THR A 442 -8.79 1.21 -23.19
CA THR A 442 -9.25 1.22 -21.81
C THR A 442 -8.09 0.79 -20.94
N ARG A 443 -7.74 1.57 -19.92
CA ARG A 443 -6.94 1.04 -18.83
C ARG A 443 -7.76 0.02 -18.04
N ASN A 444 -8.73 -0.65 -18.67
CA ASN A 444 -8.80 -2.10 -18.59
C ASN A 444 -7.36 -2.63 -18.55
N VAL A 445 -7.02 -3.17 -17.40
CA VAL A 445 -6.61 -4.56 -17.38
C VAL A 445 -7.58 -5.28 -18.36
N ASN A 446 -7.26 -5.31 -19.68
CA ASN A 446 -8.20 -5.62 -20.77
C ASN A 446 -8.97 -6.86 -20.37
N ASP A 447 -10.30 -6.86 -20.36
CA ASP A 447 -11.02 -8.13 -20.21
C ASP A 447 -10.45 -9.15 -21.21
N GLY A 448 -10.00 -8.71 -22.40
CA GLY A 448 -9.21 -9.51 -23.34
C GLY A 448 -7.78 -9.91 -22.92
N GLN A 449 -7.01 -9.06 -22.22
CA GLN A 449 -5.68 -9.41 -21.70
C GLN A 449 -5.76 -10.24 -20.42
N ILE A 450 -6.60 -9.88 -19.45
CA ILE A 450 -6.91 -10.72 -18.27
C ILE A 450 -7.39 -12.07 -18.73
N GLN A 451 -8.44 -12.12 -19.56
CA GLN A 451 -8.96 -13.39 -20.05
C GLN A 451 -7.90 -14.13 -20.86
N GLY A 452 -7.04 -13.42 -21.61
CA GLY A 452 -5.86 -13.99 -22.25
C GLY A 452 -4.91 -14.65 -21.26
N VAL A 453 -4.57 -13.98 -20.15
CA VAL A 453 -3.73 -14.52 -19.08
C VAL A 453 -4.40 -15.74 -18.43
N ILE A 454 -5.69 -15.63 -18.07
CA ILE A 454 -6.47 -16.74 -17.51
C ILE A 454 -6.49 -17.92 -18.49
N ASN A 455 -6.74 -17.68 -19.78
CA ASN A 455 -6.75 -18.71 -20.82
C ASN A 455 -5.39 -19.42 -20.94
N LYS A 456 -4.27 -18.70 -20.78
CA LYS A 456 -2.93 -19.29 -20.73
C LYS A 456 -2.76 -20.16 -19.49
N LEU A 457 -3.08 -19.64 -18.30
CA LEU A 457 -2.93 -20.38 -17.04
C LEU A 457 -3.78 -21.66 -16.99
N TRP A 458 -4.98 -21.62 -17.56
CA TRP A 458 -5.90 -22.76 -17.65
C TRP A 458 -5.68 -23.64 -18.90
N GLY A 459 -4.76 -23.27 -19.80
CA GLY A 459 -4.48 -24.03 -21.01
C GLY A 459 -5.65 -24.09 -22.00
N VAL A 460 -6.50 -23.07 -22.00
CA VAL A 460 -7.47 -22.82 -23.07
C VAL A 460 -6.74 -22.34 -24.33
N ASP A 461 -5.67 -21.56 -24.15
CA ASP A 461 -4.68 -21.33 -25.18
C ASP A 461 -3.94 -22.64 -25.45
N THR A 462 -4.06 -23.16 -26.68
CA THR A 462 -3.49 -24.45 -27.08
C THR A 462 -1.96 -24.52 -27.04
N SER A 463 -1.28 -23.37 -26.92
CA SER A 463 0.16 -23.34 -26.69
C SER A 463 0.54 -23.66 -25.24
N TYR A 464 -0.41 -23.60 -24.29
CA TYR A 464 -0.26 -23.96 -22.89
C TYR A 464 -0.86 -25.34 -22.59
N LYS A 465 -0.58 -25.89 -21.41
CA LYS A 465 -1.05 -27.23 -21.03
C LYS A 465 -2.46 -27.17 -20.48
N SER A 466 -3.37 -27.99 -21.00
CA SER A 466 -4.79 -28.00 -20.60
C SER A 466 -4.97 -28.29 -19.11
N VAL A 467 -5.80 -27.48 -18.44
CA VAL A 467 -6.22 -27.65 -17.05
C VAL A 467 -7.74 -27.65 -16.99
N SER A 468 -8.33 -28.68 -16.39
CA SER A 468 -9.79 -28.82 -16.26
C SER A 468 -10.27 -28.72 -14.81
N LYS A 469 -9.39 -28.99 -13.86
CA LYS A 469 -9.69 -29.02 -12.42
C LYS A 469 -8.60 -28.30 -11.64
N PHE A 470 -8.99 -27.69 -10.54
CA PHE A 470 -8.04 -27.10 -9.60
C PHE A 470 -8.21 -27.76 -8.23
N HIS A 471 -7.12 -28.22 -7.63
CA HIS A 471 -7.15 -28.85 -6.32
C HIS A 471 -7.05 -27.80 -5.22
N VAL A 472 -8.01 -27.79 -4.29
CA VAL A 472 -7.96 -26.95 -3.09
C VAL A 472 -7.58 -27.79 -1.88
N PHE A 473 -6.48 -27.43 -1.22
CA PHE A 473 -6.04 -28.10 -0.01
C PHE A 473 -6.95 -27.78 1.19
N HIS A 474 -7.09 -28.77 2.08
CA HIS A 474 -7.77 -28.59 3.36
C HIS A 474 -6.75 -28.37 4.50
N ASP A 475 -7.18 -27.74 5.59
CA ASP A 475 -6.36 -27.54 6.80
C ASP A 475 -5.88 -28.84 7.43
N SER A 476 -4.72 -28.83 8.09
CA SER A 476 -4.30 -29.98 8.89
C SER A 476 -4.92 -29.91 10.28
N THR A 477 -6.10 -30.52 10.46
CA THR A 477 -6.79 -30.64 11.76
C THR A 477 -7.01 -32.11 12.14
N ASN A 478 -7.40 -32.36 13.40
CA ASN A 478 -7.61 -33.71 13.94
C ASN A 478 -8.97 -33.87 14.65
N PHE A 479 -9.97 -33.07 14.28
CA PHE A 479 -11.26 -33.05 14.98
C PHE A 479 -12.21 -34.12 14.42
N TYR A 480 -12.52 -35.15 15.23
CA TYR A 480 -13.42 -36.26 14.86
C TYR A 480 -13.10 -36.95 13.51
N GLY A 481 -11.82 -37.01 13.12
CA GLY A 481 -11.38 -37.58 11.84
C GLY A 481 -11.64 -36.67 10.62
N SER A 482 -12.03 -35.42 10.84
CA SER A 482 -12.16 -34.40 9.78
C SER A 482 -10.79 -33.96 9.27
N THR A 483 -10.70 -33.72 7.97
CA THR A 483 -9.52 -33.18 7.30
C THR A 483 -9.47 -31.65 7.35
N GLY A 484 -10.26 -31.00 8.21
CA GLY A 484 -10.34 -29.54 8.30
C GLY A 484 -11.14 -28.89 7.19
N ASN A 485 -11.05 -27.56 7.08
CA ASN A 485 -11.75 -26.78 6.07
C ASN A 485 -10.91 -26.65 4.80
N ALA A 486 -11.55 -26.65 3.63
CA ALA A 486 -10.96 -26.21 2.38
C ALA A 486 -10.44 -24.77 2.55
N ARG A 487 -9.18 -24.55 2.17
CA ARG A 487 -8.43 -23.34 2.49
C ARG A 487 -7.93 -22.66 1.22
N GLY A 488 -8.56 -21.55 0.89
CA GLY A 488 -7.98 -20.53 0.02
C GLY A 488 -7.88 -19.23 0.81
N GLN A 489 -6.66 -18.76 1.09
CA GLN A 489 -6.43 -17.48 1.73
C GLN A 489 -6.96 -16.36 0.84
N ALA A 490 -7.86 -15.53 1.38
CA ALA A 490 -8.39 -14.38 0.67
C ALA A 490 -7.28 -13.42 0.25
N VAL A 491 -7.34 -12.97 -1.00
CA VAL A 491 -6.52 -11.90 -1.56
C VAL A 491 -7.48 -10.83 -2.06
N VAL A 492 -7.30 -9.59 -1.62
CA VAL A 492 -8.09 -8.44 -2.05
C VAL A 492 -7.25 -7.66 -3.04
N ASN A 493 -7.81 -7.32 -4.19
CA ASN A 493 -7.19 -6.40 -5.11
C ASN A 493 -7.56 -4.99 -4.66
N ILE A 494 -6.58 -4.18 -4.30
CA ILE A 494 -6.74 -2.83 -3.72
C ILE A 494 -6.33 -1.72 -4.69
N SER A 495 -5.98 -2.10 -5.92
CA SER A 495 -5.74 -1.19 -7.05
C SER A 495 -5.91 -1.94 -8.37
N ASN A 496 -6.03 -1.19 -9.47
CA ASN A 496 -6.10 -1.74 -10.83
C ASN A 496 -4.79 -2.37 -11.31
N ALA A 497 -3.73 -2.40 -10.49
CA ALA A 497 -2.51 -3.14 -10.80
C ALA A 497 -2.69 -4.66 -10.59
N ALA A 498 -3.78 -5.09 -9.96
CA ALA A 498 -4.06 -6.48 -9.65
C ALA A 498 -5.40 -6.97 -10.20
N PHE A 499 -5.46 -8.25 -10.55
CA PHE A 499 -6.67 -8.90 -11.02
C PHE A 499 -6.80 -10.35 -10.50
N PRO A 500 -8.04 -10.85 -10.35
CA PRO A 500 -8.27 -12.21 -9.85
C PRO A 500 -7.96 -13.25 -10.94
N ILE A 501 -7.35 -14.36 -10.54
CA ILE A 501 -7.16 -15.55 -11.41
C ILE A 501 -8.17 -16.64 -11.07
N LEU A 502 -8.47 -16.83 -9.78
CA LEU A 502 -9.41 -17.85 -9.33
C LEU A 502 -10.22 -17.39 -8.13
N MET A 503 -11.54 -17.54 -8.26
CA MET A 503 -12.54 -17.26 -7.24
C MET A 503 -13.39 -18.52 -7.02
N ALA A 504 -13.70 -18.82 -5.76
CA ALA A 504 -14.63 -19.89 -5.44
C ALA A 504 -16.08 -19.40 -5.57
N ARG A 505 -16.96 -20.25 -6.08
CA ARG A 505 -18.40 -19.96 -6.10
C ARG A 505 -18.97 -19.89 -4.68
N ASN A 506 -19.84 -18.91 -4.47
CA ASN A 506 -20.50 -18.63 -3.19
C ASN A 506 -22.03 -18.78 -3.23
N ASP A 507 -22.59 -19.17 -4.37
CA ASP A 507 -24.01 -19.42 -4.48
C ASP A 507 -24.40 -20.73 -3.79
N LYS A 508 -25.68 -20.89 -3.43
CA LYS A 508 -26.19 -22.13 -2.79
C LYS A 508 -26.12 -23.36 -3.69
N ASN A 509 -25.69 -23.26 -4.94
CA ASN A 509 -25.52 -24.38 -5.86
C ASN A 509 -24.04 -24.62 -6.22
N TYR A 510 -23.08 -24.07 -5.45
CA TYR A 510 -21.65 -24.01 -5.83
C TYR A 510 -21.02 -25.38 -6.17
N TRP A 511 -21.56 -26.48 -5.64
CA TRP A 511 -21.07 -27.85 -5.86
C TRP A 511 -21.58 -28.50 -7.16
N LEU A 512 -22.54 -27.88 -7.84
CA LEU A 512 -23.09 -28.35 -9.11
C LEU A 512 -22.40 -27.65 -10.28
N ALA A 513 -22.09 -28.38 -11.35
CA ALA A 513 -21.49 -27.76 -12.53
C ALA A 513 -22.49 -26.85 -13.26
N PHE A 514 -21.99 -25.89 -14.04
CA PHE A 514 -22.86 -25.12 -14.94
C PHE A 514 -23.56 -26.05 -15.93
N GLY A 515 -24.84 -25.81 -16.16
CA GLY A 515 -25.70 -26.67 -17.00
C GLY A 515 -26.38 -27.82 -16.25
N GLU A 516 -25.95 -28.16 -15.03
CA GLU A 516 -26.68 -29.11 -14.18
C GLU A 516 -27.94 -28.49 -13.57
N LYS A 517 -28.91 -29.32 -13.19
CA LYS A 517 -30.16 -28.88 -12.57
C LYS A 517 -29.89 -28.31 -11.17
N ARG A 518 -30.27 -27.07 -10.91
CA ARG A 518 -30.01 -26.38 -9.65
C ARG A 518 -30.79 -27.01 -8.50
N ALA A 519 -30.17 -27.10 -7.33
CA ALA A 519 -30.80 -27.56 -6.10
C ALA A 519 -31.59 -26.44 -5.41
N TRP A 520 -31.19 -25.19 -5.57
CA TRP A 520 -31.81 -23.98 -5.01
C TRP A 520 -32.20 -22.99 -6.09
N ASP A 521 -33.41 -22.43 -5.97
CA ASP A 521 -33.91 -21.39 -6.85
C ASP A 521 -33.34 -20.00 -6.55
N LYS A 522 -33.68 -19.03 -7.40
CA LYS A 522 -33.22 -17.63 -7.27
C LYS A 522 -33.73 -16.91 -6.00
N ASN A 523 -34.76 -17.43 -5.34
CA ASN A 523 -35.27 -16.91 -4.08
C ASN A 523 -34.65 -17.64 -2.88
N GLU A 524 -33.58 -18.38 -3.13
CA GLU A 524 -32.90 -19.25 -2.17
C GLU A 524 -33.81 -20.32 -1.56
N LEU A 525 -34.77 -20.84 -2.34
CA LEU A 525 -35.62 -21.95 -1.95
C LEU A 525 -35.16 -23.24 -2.62
N ALA A 526 -34.97 -24.33 -1.86
CA ALA A 526 -34.59 -25.61 -2.43
C ALA A 526 -35.75 -26.20 -3.24
N TYR A 527 -35.42 -26.84 -4.35
CA TYR A 527 -36.37 -27.64 -5.12
C TYR A 527 -36.72 -28.90 -4.33
N ILE A 528 -37.95 -28.94 -3.82
CA ILE A 528 -38.54 -30.14 -3.23
C ILE A 528 -39.67 -30.58 -4.15
N THR A 529 -39.58 -31.81 -4.66
CA THR A 529 -40.54 -32.32 -5.63
C THR A 529 -41.01 -33.72 -5.29
N GLU A 530 -42.28 -33.97 -5.59
CA GLU A 530 -42.93 -35.26 -5.40
C GLU A 530 -42.63 -36.17 -6.58
N ALA A 531 -42.83 -37.48 -6.44
CA ALA A 531 -42.71 -38.39 -7.58
C ALA A 531 -44.11 -38.66 -8.18
N PRO A 532 -44.32 -38.48 -9.50
CA PRO A 532 -43.40 -37.91 -10.48
C PRO A 532 -43.33 -36.37 -10.38
N SER A 533 -42.13 -35.80 -10.48
CA SER A 533 -41.97 -34.35 -10.36
C SER A 533 -42.57 -33.65 -11.58
N LEU A 534 -43.48 -32.70 -11.35
CA LEU A 534 -43.94 -31.75 -12.38
C LEU A 534 -43.09 -30.48 -12.42
N VAL A 535 -42.23 -30.28 -11.41
CA VAL A 535 -41.31 -29.13 -11.36
C VAL A 535 -40.00 -29.55 -11.99
N GLU A 536 -39.65 -28.91 -13.10
CA GLU A 536 -38.34 -29.05 -13.71
C GLU A 536 -37.43 -27.93 -13.17
N PRO A 537 -36.38 -28.26 -12.39
CA PRO A 537 -35.45 -27.23 -11.94
C PRO A 537 -34.78 -26.54 -13.11
N GLU A 538 -34.53 -25.24 -12.97
CA GLU A 538 -33.68 -24.52 -13.92
C GLU A 538 -32.24 -25.04 -13.82
N ASN A 539 -31.44 -24.81 -14.86
CA ASN A 539 -30.03 -25.15 -14.81
C ASN A 539 -29.26 -24.12 -13.98
N VAL A 540 -28.14 -24.52 -13.39
CA VAL A 540 -27.15 -23.61 -12.83
C VAL A 540 -26.55 -22.83 -13.99
N THR A 541 -26.69 -21.51 -13.95
CA THR A 541 -26.19 -20.59 -14.99
C THR A 541 -25.17 -19.62 -14.39
N ARG A 542 -24.32 -19.07 -15.26
CA ARG A 542 -23.35 -18.04 -14.88
C ARG A 542 -24.04 -16.80 -14.30
N ASP A 543 -25.21 -16.45 -14.83
CA ASP A 543 -25.99 -15.27 -14.43
C ASP A 543 -26.52 -15.35 -12.99
N THR A 544 -26.61 -16.55 -12.43
CA THR A 544 -27.09 -16.81 -11.06
C THR A 544 -25.98 -17.15 -10.08
N ALA A 545 -24.75 -17.30 -10.55
CA ALA A 545 -23.62 -17.63 -9.69
C ALA A 545 -23.07 -16.38 -9.02
N THR A 546 -22.82 -16.49 -7.72
CA THR A 546 -22.06 -15.50 -6.96
C THR A 546 -20.69 -16.09 -6.64
N PHE A 547 -19.71 -15.23 -6.38
CA PHE A 547 -18.34 -15.62 -6.12
C PHE A 547 -17.85 -14.98 -4.82
N ASN A 548 -17.01 -15.71 -4.09
CA ASN A 548 -16.25 -15.13 -3.00
C ASN A 548 -15.07 -14.31 -3.53
N LEU A 549 -14.39 -13.59 -2.64
CA LEU A 549 -13.11 -12.95 -2.94
C LEU A 549 -12.11 -13.97 -3.52
N PRO A 550 -11.15 -13.51 -4.35
CA PRO A 550 -10.18 -14.41 -4.95
C PRO A 550 -9.22 -14.97 -3.90
N PHE A 551 -8.69 -16.16 -4.19
CA PHE A 551 -7.59 -16.76 -3.43
C PHE A 551 -6.36 -17.06 -4.31
N ILE A 552 -6.48 -16.71 -5.59
CA ILE A 552 -5.37 -16.57 -6.51
C ILE A 552 -5.55 -15.24 -7.22
N SER A 553 -4.55 -14.37 -7.06
CA SER A 553 -4.50 -13.07 -7.72
C SER A 553 -3.12 -12.83 -8.29
N LEU A 554 -3.07 -12.02 -9.34
CA LEU A 554 -1.85 -11.53 -9.95
C LEU A 554 -1.83 -10.01 -9.85
N GLY A 555 -0.75 -9.47 -9.31
CA GLY A 555 -0.45 -8.04 -9.30
C GLY A 555 0.72 -7.72 -10.21
N GLN A 556 0.80 -6.47 -10.67
CA GLN A 556 1.87 -5.96 -11.53
C GLN A 556 2.64 -4.84 -10.82
N VAL A 557 3.96 -4.87 -10.92
CA VAL A 557 4.86 -3.82 -10.40
C VAL A 557 5.89 -3.51 -11.48
N GLY A 558 5.77 -2.34 -12.12
CA GLY A 558 6.54 -2.02 -13.33
C GLY A 558 6.27 -3.05 -14.43
N GLU A 559 7.33 -3.68 -14.95
CA GLU A 559 7.22 -4.76 -15.95
C GLU A 559 7.03 -6.16 -15.33
N GLY A 560 7.29 -6.29 -14.02
CA GLY A 560 7.26 -7.55 -13.29
C GLY A 560 5.89 -7.93 -12.74
N LYS A 561 5.81 -9.16 -12.24
CA LYS A 561 4.55 -9.78 -11.80
C LYS A 561 4.68 -10.37 -10.41
N LEU A 562 3.69 -10.17 -9.56
CA LEU A 562 3.61 -10.81 -8.25
C LEU A 562 2.33 -11.65 -8.18
N MET A 563 2.48 -12.98 -8.11
CA MET A 563 1.37 -13.92 -7.99
C MET A 563 1.27 -14.47 -6.57
N VAL A 564 0.05 -14.49 -6.04
CA VAL A 564 -0.25 -15.13 -4.75
C VAL A 564 -1.16 -16.33 -4.98
N ILE A 565 -0.82 -17.48 -4.39
CA ILE A 565 -1.67 -18.68 -4.34
C ILE A 565 -1.83 -19.08 -2.88
N GLY A 566 -3.05 -18.98 -2.35
CA GLY A 566 -3.32 -19.02 -0.92
C GLY A 566 -3.22 -20.38 -0.20
N ASN A 567 -2.11 -21.11 -0.30
CA ASN A 567 -1.78 -22.29 0.54
C ASN A 567 -0.30 -22.73 0.42
N PRO A 568 0.43 -23.04 1.51
CA PRO A 568 1.81 -23.52 1.45
C PRO A 568 1.98 -24.90 0.81
N HIS A 569 0.95 -25.74 0.80
CA HIS A 569 1.03 -27.07 0.20
C HIS A 569 1.13 -27.04 -1.32
N TYR A 570 0.85 -25.92 -2.00
CA TYR A 570 1.07 -25.83 -3.45
C TYR A 570 2.55 -26.03 -3.84
N ASN A 571 3.49 -25.70 -2.95
CA ASN A 571 4.92 -26.00 -3.15
C ASN A 571 5.19 -27.51 -3.32
N SER A 572 4.36 -28.37 -2.72
CA SER A 572 4.55 -29.83 -2.83
C SER A 572 4.31 -30.37 -4.25
N ILE A 573 3.54 -29.67 -5.07
CA ILE A 573 3.30 -30.01 -6.49
C ILE A 573 4.59 -29.85 -7.29
N LEU A 574 5.42 -28.83 -6.97
CA LEU A 574 6.71 -28.63 -7.63
C LEU A 574 7.67 -29.80 -7.38
N ARG A 575 7.56 -30.48 -6.22
CA ARG A 575 8.36 -31.67 -5.88
C ARG A 575 7.74 -32.99 -6.34
N CYS A 576 6.45 -33.17 -6.18
CA CYS A 576 5.73 -34.37 -6.62
C CYS A 576 4.41 -34.00 -7.31
N PRO A 577 4.44 -33.73 -8.62
CA PRO A 577 3.31 -33.14 -9.33
C PRO A 577 2.08 -34.04 -9.42
N ASN A 578 2.25 -35.35 -9.27
CA ASN A 578 1.16 -36.34 -9.25
C ASN A 578 1.00 -37.05 -7.89
N GLY A 579 1.65 -36.57 -6.83
CA GLY A 579 1.66 -37.23 -5.52
C GLY A 579 1.62 -36.24 -4.37
N TYR A 580 0.86 -35.15 -4.52
CA TYR A 580 0.85 -34.01 -3.60
C TYR A 580 -0.34 -34.02 -2.64
N SER A 581 -1.48 -34.63 -3.03
CA SER A 581 -2.78 -34.37 -2.39
C SER A 581 -2.94 -34.98 -0.99
N TRP A 582 -2.52 -36.23 -0.79
CA TRP A 582 -2.70 -36.93 0.49
C TRP A 582 -1.60 -37.96 0.74
N ASN A 583 -0.92 -37.87 1.90
CA ASN A 583 0.20 -38.73 2.29
C ASN A 583 1.36 -38.75 1.27
N GLY A 584 1.48 -37.69 0.47
CA GLY A 584 2.59 -37.45 -0.44
C GLY A 584 3.93 -37.36 0.27
N GLY A 585 5.01 -37.45 -0.48
CA GLY A 585 6.36 -37.33 0.06
C GLY A 585 7.42 -37.82 -0.93
N VAL A 586 8.66 -37.75 -0.49
CA VAL A 586 9.81 -38.32 -1.20
C VAL A 586 10.44 -39.43 -0.37
N ASN A 587 10.96 -40.46 -1.03
CA ASN A 587 11.76 -41.49 -0.40
C ASN A 587 13.22 -41.01 -0.19
N LYS A 588 14.08 -41.89 0.34
CA LYS A 588 15.49 -41.57 0.59
C LYS A 588 16.29 -41.27 -0.68
N ASP A 589 15.81 -41.74 -1.83
CA ASP A 589 16.44 -41.53 -3.13
C ASP A 589 15.89 -40.26 -3.84
N GLY A 590 15.04 -39.48 -3.15
CA GLY A 590 14.43 -38.27 -3.69
C GLY A 590 13.27 -38.52 -4.65
N GLN A 591 12.78 -39.76 -4.77
CA GLN A 591 11.67 -40.12 -5.65
C GLN A 591 10.33 -39.98 -4.93
N CYS A 592 9.30 -39.54 -5.65
CA CYS A 592 7.95 -39.41 -5.11
C CYS A 592 7.39 -40.76 -4.66
N THR A 593 6.80 -40.78 -3.46
CA THR A 593 6.22 -42.00 -2.87
C THR A 593 4.85 -42.35 -3.46
N LEU A 594 4.18 -41.38 -4.09
CA LEU A 594 2.85 -41.49 -4.69
C LEU A 594 2.82 -40.82 -6.07
N SER A 595 1.87 -41.26 -6.92
CA SER A 595 1.67 -40.76 -8.28
C SER A 595 0.20 -40.81 -8.75
N GLY A 596 -0.75 -40.81 -7.82
CA GLY A 596 -2.18 -41.00 -8.11
C GLY A 596 -2.97 -39.75 -8.50
N ASP A 597 -2.42 -38.55 -8.32
CA ASP A 597 -3.10 -37.28 -8.66
C ASP A 597 -3.10 -37.01 -10.17
N SER A 598 -4.12 -36.29 -10.67
CA SER A 598 -4.21 -35.93 -12.09
C SER A 598 -3.14 -34.92 -12.51
N ASP A 599 -2.90 -34.82 -13.82
CA ASP A 599 -1.97 -33.85 -14.39
C ASP A 599 -2.47 -32.40 -14.33
N ASP A 600 -3.73 -32.16 -13.92
CA ASP A 600 -4.31 -30.81 -13.92
C ASP A 600 -3.47 -29.80 -13.12
N MET A 601 -3.06 -30.15 -11.90
CA MET A 601 -2.24 -29.25 -11.07
C MET A 601 -0.79 -29.17 -11.55
N LYS A 602 -0.26 -30.26 -12.12
CA LYS A 602 1.04 -30.23 -12.79
C LYS A 602 1.04 -29.22 -13.94
N HIS A 603 0.06 -29.32 -14.82
CA HIS A 603 -0.13 -28.43 -15.96
C HIS A 603 -0.36 -26.99 -15.53
N PHE A 604 -1.18 -26.77 -14.50
CA PHE A 604 -1.40 -25.44 -13.96
C PHE A 604 -0.08 -24.81 -13.47
N MET A 605 0.73 -25.54 -12.70
CA MET A 605 2.03 -25.06 -12.24
C MET A 605 3.01 -24.85 -13.41
N GLN A 606 3.03 -25.73 -14.39
CA GLN A 606 3.82 -25.55 -15.62
C GLN A 606 3.44 -24.27 -16.36
N ASN A 607 2.14 -23.97 -16.48
CA ASN A 607 1.65 -22.75 -17.12
C ASN A 607 2.00 -21.50 -16.30
N VAL A 608 1.86 -21.55 -14.97
CA VAL A 608 2.25 -20.46 -14.06
C VAL A 608 3.75 -20.16 -14.18
N LEU A 609 4.61 -21.17 -14.10
CA LEU A 609 6.07 -20.98 -14.19
C LEU A 609 6.48 -20.41 -15.54
N ARG A 610 5.87 -20.89 -16.63
CA ARG A 610 6.09 -20.36 -17.98
C ARG A 610 5.64 -18.90 -18.11
N TYR A 611 4.44 -18.59 -17.62
CA TYR A 611 3.89 -17.24 -17.71
C TYR A 611 4.66 -16.22 -16.86
N LEU A 612 5.03 -16.58 -15.63
CA LEU A 612 5.79 -15.71 -14.75
C LEU A 612 7.25 -15.53 -15.20
N SER A 613 7.80 -16.47 -15.96
CA SER A 613 9.14 -16.33 -16.55
C SER A 613 9.14 -15.65 -17.92
N ASP A 614 8.01 -15.08 -18.36
CA ASP A 614 7.82 -14.49 -19.70
C ASP A 614 8.33 -15.41 -20.82
N ASP A 615 7.92 -16.67 -20.78
CA ASP A 615 8.28 -17.73 -21.72
C ASP A 615 9.78 -18.08 -21.78
N LYS A 616 10.64 -17.52 -20.91
CA LYS A 616 12.07 -17.91 -20.82
C LYS A 616 12.24 -19.39 -20.47
N TRP A 617 11.30 -19.96 -19.72
CA TRP A 617 11.19 -21.40 -19.54
C TRP A 617 9.87 -21.91 -20.11
N THR A 618 9.94 -23.06 -20.79
CA THR A 618 8.75 -23.79 -21.22
C THR A 618 8.91 -25.27 -20.88
N PRO A 619 7.80 -25.98 -20.57
CA PRO A 619 7.88 -27.39 -20.17
C PRO A 619 8.49 -28.32 -21.22
N ASP A 620 8.37 -27.98 -22.51
CA ASP A 620 8.72 -28.88 -23.61
C ASP A 620 10.04 -28.52 -24.35
N ALA A 621 10.56 -27.29 -24.21
CA ALA A 621 11.61 -26.78 -25.12
C ALA A 621 13.07 -26.94 -24.65
N LYS A 622 13.34 -27.65 -23.54
CA LYS A 622 14.69 -27.76 -22.93
C LYS A 622 15.34 -26.41 -22.59
N ALA A 623 14.57 -25.33 -22.52
CA ALA A 623 15.04 -24.06 -22.01
C ALA A 623 15.32 -24.19 -20.50
N SER A 624 16.36 -23.51 -20.02
CA SER A 624 16.72 -23.52 -18.60
C SER A 624 16.53 -22.16 -17.98
N MET A 625 16.11 -22.12 -16.72
CA MET A 625 16.07 -20.91 -15.91
C MET A 625 16.53 -21.20 -14.49
N THR A 626 17.02 -20.18 -13.80
CA THR A 626 17.26 -20.26 -12.35
C THR A 626 16.08 -19.63 -11.61
N VAL A 627 15.57 -20.33 -10.61
CA VAL A 627 14.56 -19.84 -9.67
C VAL A 627 15.23 -19.55 -8.33
N GLY A 628 15.11 -18.31 -7.88
CA GLY A 628 15.52 -17.91 -6.53
C GLY A 628 14.47 -18.30 -5.50
N THR A 629 14.88 -18.72 -4.31
CA THR A 629 13.96 -19.08 -3.24
C THR A 629 14.51 -18.75 -1.86
N ASN A 630 13.63 -18.45 -0.91
CA ASN A 630 13.99 -18.44 0.50
C ASN A 630 13.47 -19.67 1.25
N LEU A 631 12.83 -20.64 0.57
CA LEU A 631 12.24 -21.82 1.19
C LEU A 631 13.23 -22.98 1.23
N ASP A 632 13.57 -23.47 2.42
CA ASP A 632 14.42 -24.66 2.59
C ASP A 632 13.65 -25.97 2.40
N THR A 633 12.36 -25.98 2.72
CA THR A 633 11.58 -27.20 2.89
C THR A 633 10.18 -27.03 2.33
N VAL A 634 9.71 -28.05 1.61
CA VAL A 634 8.30 -28.22 1.24
C VAL A 634 7.62 -29.24 2.15
N TYR A 635 6.31 -29.08 2.30
CA TYR A 635 5.51 -29.94 3.16
C TYR A 635 4.34 -30.56 2.38
N PHE A 636 4.16 -31.86 2.54
CA PHE A 636 3.11 -32.66 1.94
C PHE A 636 1.97 -32.87 2.93
N LYS A 637 0.75 -32.86 2.42
CA LYS A 637 -0.45 -33.06 3.23
C LYS A 637 -0.47 -34.44 3.88
N ARG A 638 -0.80 -34.50 5.18
CA ARG A 638 -1.00 -35.74 5.95
C ARG A 638 -2.24 -35.64 6.84
N HIS A 639 -2.81 -36.79 7.20
CA HIS A 639 -3.88 -36.88 8.20
C HIS A 639 -3.43 -36.33 9.57
N GLY A 640 -4.31 -35.55 10.20
CA GLY A 640 -4.15 -35.05 11.56
C GLY A 640 -3.60 -33.61 11.61
N GLN A 641 -3.44 -33.13 12.84
CA GLN A 641 -2.96 -31.79 13.13
C GLN A 641 -1.42 -31.76 13.11
N VAL A 642 -0.84 -32.00 11.94
CA VAL A 642 0.60 -32.11 11.71
C VAL A 642 1.04 -31.29 10.50
N THR A 643 2.31 -30.92 10.46
CA THR A 643 2.94 -30.30 9.27
C THR A 643 2.96 -31.25 8.07
N GLY A 644 3.06 -32.56 8.34
CA GLY A 644 3.05 -33.60 7.32
C GLY A 644 4.45 -34.10 6.97
N ASN A 645 4.58 -34.81 5.85
CA ASN A 645 5.89 -35.24 5.36
C ASN A 645 6.61 -34.04 4.77
N SER A 646 7.94 -34.02 4.81
CA SER A 646 8.72 -32.91 4.27
C SER A 646 9.79 -33.38 3.30
N ALA A 647 10.24 -32.47 2.45
CA ALA A 647 11.37 -32.65 1.54
C ALA A 647 12.09 -31.31 1.38
N GLU A 648 13.37 -31.35 0.97
CA GLU A 648 14.07 -30.16 0.50
C GLU A 648 13.31 -29.51 -0.67
N PHE A 649 13.31 -28.18 -0.70
CA PHE A 649 12.75 -27.43 -1.81
C PHE A 649 13.49 -27.73 -3.11
N GLY A 650 12.78 -27.68 -4.23
CA GLY A 650 13.32 -28.11 -5.52
C GLY A 650 12.21 -28.43 -6.53
N PHE A 651 12.62 -29.00 -7.66
CA PHE A 651 11.73 -29.33 -8.76
C PHE A 651 11.80 -30.81 -9.14
N HIS A 652 10.64 -31.39 -9.47
CA HIS A 652 10.52 -32.73 -10.06
C HIS A 652 11.09 -32.72 -11.50
N PRO A 653 11.56 -33.86 -12.05
CA PRO A 653 11.95 -33.96 -13.46
C PRO A 653 10.91 -33.50 -14.50
N ASP A 654 9.62 -33.47 -14.15
CA ASP A 654 8.55 -32.92 -15.00
C ASP A 654 8.65 -31.38 -15.19
N PHE A 655 9.52 -30.73 -14.40
CA PHE A 655 9.90 -29.33 -14.47
C PHE A 655 11.40 -29.18 -14.82
N ALA A 656 11.94 -30.11 -15.61
CA ALA A 656 13.35 -30.13 -15.99
C ALA A 656 13.83 -28.79 -16.59
N GLY A 657 15.11 -28.48 -16.38
CA GLY A 657 15.72 -27.22 -16.82
C GLY A 657 15.65 -26.10 -15.78
N ILE A 658 14.93 -26.28 -14.67
CA ILE A 658 14.90 -25.31 -13.58
C ILE A 658 15.96 -25.64 -12.53
N SER A 659 16.94 -24.73 -12.35
CA SER A 659 17.85 -24.73 -11.20
C SER A 659 17.27 -23.90 -10.05
N VAL A 660 17.66 -24.24 -8.82
CA VAL A 660 17.25 -23.51 -7.61
C VAL A 660 18.46 -22.86 -6.97
N GLU A 661 18.30 -21.59 -6.60
CA GLU A 661 19.27 -20.85 -5.81
C GLU A 661 18.62 -20.34 -4.52
N HIS A 662 19.23 -20.64 -3.37
CA HIS A 662 18.76 -20.14 -2.08
C HIS A 662 19.30 -18.74 -1.82
N LEU A 663 18.38 -17.81 -1.60
CA LEU A 663 18.68 -16.39 -1.43
C LEU A 663 18.63 -15.99 0.04
N SER A 664 19.59 -15.14 0.42
CA SER A 664 19.63 -14.45 1.71
C SER A 664 19.63 -12.91 1.56
N SER A 665 19.66 -12.40 0.33
CA SER A 665 19.62 -10.97 -0.04
C SER A 665 19.05 -10.82 -1.46
N TYR A 666 18.54 -9.63 -1.80
CA TYR A 666 17.80 -9.38 -3.05
C TYR A 666 18.29 -8.17 -3.88
N GLY A 667 19.28 -7.41 -3.40
CA GLY A 667 19.68 -6.11 -3.99
C GLY A 667 20.24 -6.15 -5.42
N ASP A 668 20.89 -7.25 -5.81
CA ASP A 668 21.63 -7.36 -7.08
C ASP A 668 20.99 -8.32 -8.09
N LEU A 669 19.71 -8.67 -7.89
CA LEU A 669 19.05 -9.64 -8.75
C LEU A 669 18.78 -9.07 -10.16
N ASP A 670 19.21 -9.82 -11.18
CA ASP A 670 18.90 -9.56 -12.59
C ASP A 670 17.77 -10.49 -13.06
N PRO A 671 16.59 -9.94 -13.43
CA PRO A 671 15.50 -10.72 -14.04
C PRO A 671 15.86 -11.47 -15.32
N GLN A 672 16.95 -11.11 -16.00
CA GLN A 672 17.43 -11.86 -17.17
C GLN A 672 18.06 -13.20 -16.79
N GLU A 673 18.78 -13.25 -15.67
CA GLU A 673 19.42 -14.47 -15.18
C GLU A 673 18.49 -15.27 -14.26
N MET A 674 17.73 -14.57 -13.41
CA MET A 674 16.81 -15.14 -12.44
C MET A 674 15.42 -14.53 -12.65
N PRO A 675 14.63 -15.03 -13.61
CA PRO A 675 13.35 -14.43 -13.99
C PRO A 675 12.22 -14.65 -12.98
N LEU A 676 12.38 -15.58 -12.04
CA LEU A 676 11.35 -15.93 -11.07
C LEU A 676 11.94 -16.19 -9.69
N LEU A 677 11.30 -15.61 -8.67
CA LEU A 677 11.50 -15.91 -7.26
C LEU A 677 10.27 -16.62 -6.69
N ILE A 678 10.48 -17.66 -5.87
CA ILE A 678 9.43 -18.30 -5.07
C ILE A 678 9.73 -18.05 -3.61
N LEU A 679 8.90 -17.26 -2.93
CA LEU A 679 9.23 -16.72 -1.59
C LEU A 679 8.08 -16.93 -0.61
N ASN A 680 8.45 -17.04 0.67
CA ASN A 680 7.54 -16.84 1.80
C ASN A 680 7.86 -15.53 2.50
N GLY A 681 6.81 -14.85 2.99
CA GLY A 681 6.93 -13.68 3.86
C GLY A 681 7.32 -14.04 5.28
N PHE A 682 6.94 -15.22 5.78
CA PHE A 682 7.12 -15.61 7.19
C PHE A 682 7.66 -17.02 7.36
N GLU A 683 8.16 -17.31 8.56
CA GLU A 683 8.33 -18.70 9.01
C GLU A 683 6.96 -19.38 9.18
N TYR A 684 6.94 -20.70 9.05
CA TYR A 684 5.74 -21.49 9.33
C TYR A 684 5.60 -21.81 10.82
N VAL A 685 4.36 -21.78 11.31
CA VAL A 685 4.01 -22.41 12.58
C VAL A 685 4.10 -23.92 12.42
N THR A 686 5.22 -24.51 12.85
CA THR A 686 5.47 -25.96 12.78
C THR A 686 5.14 -26.69 14.08
N GLN A 687 5.14 -25.97 15.21
CA GLN A 687 4.77 -26.50 16.53
C GLN A 687 3.38 -25.99 16.91
N VAL A 688 2.40 -26.87 16.82
CA VAL A 688 1.07 -26.63 17.36
C VAL A 688 1.02 -27.21 18.77
N GLY A 689 0.81 -26.35 19.77
CA GLY A 689 0.66 -26.78 21.16
C GLY A 689 -0.61 -27.60 21.39
N ASN A 690 -1.15 -27.63 22.61
CA ASN A 690 -2.38 -28.37 22.92
C ASN A 690 -3.67 -27.70 22.38
N ASP A 691 -3.56 -26.69 21.50
CA ASP A 691 -4.72 -26.03 20.89
C ASP A 691 -5.26 -26.89 19.74
N PRO A 692 -6.45 -27.50 19.87
CA PRO A 692 -7.01 -28.36 18.83
C PRO A 692 -7.46 -27.59 17.58
N TYR A 693 -7.49 -26.25 17.63
CA TYR A 693 -7.85 -25.37 16.51
C TYR A 693 -6.63 -24.76 15.79
N ALA A 694 -5.42 -25.01 16.29
CA ALA A 694 -4.22 -24.53 15.63
C ALA A 694 -4.04 -25.20 14.27
N ILE A 695 -3.72 -24.42 13.24
CA ILE A 695 -3.51 -24.92 11.88
C ILE A 695 -2.00 -24.90 11.64
N PRO A 696 -1.34 -26.08 11.53
CA PRO A 696 0.07 -26.16 11.16
C PRO A 696 0.32 -25.49 9.80
N LEU A 697 1.53 -24.99 9.59
CA LEU A 697 1.99 -24.35 8.35
C LEU A 697 1.31 -23.02 7.99
N ARG A 698 0.46 -22.45 8.86
CA ARG A 698 0.13 -21.03 8.75
C ARG A 698 1.38 -20.17 8.96
N ALA A 699 1.37 -18.96 8.40
CA ALA A 699 2.43 -17.98 8.64
C ALA A 699 2.51 -17.62 10.14
N ASP A 700 3.73 -17.45 10.64
CA ASP A 700 4.02 -16.88 11.95
C ASP A 700 4.41 -15.40 11.77
N THR A 701 3.44 -14.48 11.93
CA THR A 701 3.69 -13.03 11.72
C THR A 701 4.68 -12.43 12.70
N SER A 702 4.99 -13.13 13.80
CA SER A 702 6.05 -12.72 14.72
C SER A 702 7.46 -13.00 14.18
N LYS A 703 7.58 -13.76 13.09
CA LYS A 703 8.84 -14.20 12.48
C LYS A 703 8.86 -13.91 10.97
N PRO A 704 8.96 -12.62 10.57
CA PRO A 704 9.11 -12.25 9.18
C PRO A 704 10.45 -12.76 8.62
N LYS A 705 10.44 -13.13 7.33
CA LYS A 705 11.61 -13.53 6.57
C LYS A 705 12.16 -12.43 5.67
N LEU A 706 11.46 -11.30 5.58
CA LEU A 706 11.78 -10.17 4.71
C LEU A 706 11.88 -8.91 5.56
N THR A 707 13.00 -8.22 5.46
CA THR A 707 13.20 -6.89 6.03
C THR A 707 12.62 -5.79 5.12
N GLN A 708 12.53 -4.56 5.62
CA GLN A 708 12.11 -3.41 4.78
C GLN A 708 13.06 -3.17 3.60
N GLN A 709 14.36 -3.44 3.76
CA GLN A 709 15.35 -3.34 2.69
C GLN A 709 15.16 -4.45 1.65
N ASP A 710 14.97 -5.69 2.09
CA ASP A 710 14.68 -6.82 1.18
C ASP A 710 13.46 -6.50 0.31
N VAL A 711 12.44 -5.87 0.88
CA VAL A 711 11.23 -5.48 0.15
C VAL A 711 11.51 -4.34 -0.84
N THR A 712 12.40 -3.40 -0.50
CA THR A 712 12.86 -2.36 -1.44
C THR A 712 13.52 -3.00 -2.66
N ASP A 713 14.41 -3.94 -2.40
CA ASP A 713 15.16 -4.65 -3.42
C ASP A 713 14.24 -5.53 -4.29
N LEU A 714 13.27 -6.22 -3.67
CA LEU A 714 12.26 -7.00 -4.38
C LEU A 714 11.36 -6.14 -5.26
N ILE A 715 10.94 -4.97 -4.78
CA ILE A 715 10.18 -4.02 -5.60
C ILE A 715 11.06 -3.56 -6.78
N ALA A 716 12.34 -3.25 -6.56
CA ALA A 716 13.26 -2.89 -7.65
C ALA A 716 13.44 -4.03 -8.67
N TYR A 717 13.57 -5.28 -8.21
CA TYR A 717 13.63 -6.48 -9.04
C TYR A 717 12.37 -6.66 -9.89
N LEU A 718 11.18 -6.52 -9.29
CA LEU A 718 9.91 -6.56 -10.04
C LEU A 718 9.85 -5.44 -11.10
N ASN A 719 10.27 -4.21 -10.77
CA ASN A 719 10.26 -3.12 -11.75
C ASN A 719 11.13 -3.38 -12.98
N LYS A 720 12.21 -4.17 -12.83
CA LYS A 720 13.09 -4.60 -13.92
C LYS A 720 12.52 -5.76 -14.76
N GLY A 721 11.30 -6.22 -14.47
CA GLY A 721 10.64 -7.33 -15.17
C GLY A 721 10.76 -8.69 -14.47
N GLY A 722 11.27 -8.74 -13.24
CA GLY A 722 11.30 -9.96 -12.45
C GLY A 722 9.92 -10.40 -11.98
N SER A 723 9.74 -11.67 -11.67
CA SER A 723 8.48 -12.19 -11.12
C SER A 723 8.65 -12.81 -9.74
N VAL A 724 7.62 -12.69 -8.89
CA VAL A 724 7.57 -13.28 -7.55
C VAL A 724 6.31 -14.14 -7.43
N LEU A 725 6.46 -15.37 -6.96
CA LEU A 725 5.37 -16.28 -6.63
C LEU A 725 5.36 -16.57 -5.13
N ILE A 726 4.24 -16.27 -4.48
CA ILE A 726 4.01 -16.51 -3.05
C ILE A 726 2.96 -17.60 -2.90
N MET A 727 3.33 -18.69 -2.24
CA MET A 727 2.45 -19.81 -1.90
C MET A 727 2.34 -19.93 -0.39
N GLU A 728 1.53 -19.07 0.22
CA GLU A 728 1.48 -18.93 1.67
C GLU A 728 0.05 -18.73 2.19
N ASN A 729 -0.16 -19.10 3.44
CA ASN A 729 -1.43 -18.94 4.13
C ASN A 729 -1.20 -18.15 5.43
N VAL A 730 -1.58 -16.87 5.42
CA VAL A 730 -1.19 -15.93 6.46
C VAL A 730 -2.03 -16.08 7.73
N MET A 731 -3.35 -16.24 7.59
CA MET A 731 -4.29 -16.50 8.70
C MET A 731 -4.11 -15.63 9.97
N SER A 732 -3.67 -14.39 9.82
CA SER A 732 -3.31 -13.52 10.94
C SER A 732 -3.68 -12.07 10.66
N ASN A 733 -3.60 -11.23 11.70
CA ASN A 733 -3.81 -9.81 11.56
C ASN A 733 -2.53 -9.16 11.02
N LEU A 734 -2.48 -8.89 9.72
CA LEU A 734 -1.36 -8.23 9.04
C LEU A 734 -1.14 -6.76 9.45
N LYS A 735 -1.85 -6.25 10.48
CA LYS A 735 -1.63 -4.92 11.05
C LYS A 735 -0.45 -4.86 12.02
N GLU A 736 0.17 -6.00 12.34
CA GLU A 736 1.37 -6.03 13.18
C GLU A 736 2.57 -5.42 12.45
N GLU A 737 3.38 -4.65 13.17
CA GLU A 737 4.58 -3.98 12.63
C GLU A 737 5.57 -4.99 12.04
N SER A 738 5.68 -6.19 12.63
CA SER A 738 6.53 -7.27 12.12
C SER A 738 6.12 -7.77 10.74
N ALA A 739 4.86 -7.58 10.34
CA ALA A 739 4.36 -7.95 9.02
C ALA A 739 4.50 -6.82 7.98
N SER A 740 4.93 -5.63 8.41
CA SER A 740 4.92 -4.40 7.60
C SER A 740 5.60 -4.56 6.24
N GLY A 741 6.78 -5.20 6.18
CA GLY A 741 7.51 -5.41 4.94
C GLY A 741 6.73 -6.26 3.93
N PHE A 742 6.17 -7.38 4.39
CA PHE A 742 5.37 -8.26 3.53
C PHE A 742 4.10 -7.56 3.01
N VAL A 743 3.42 -6.80 3.87
CA VAL A 743 2.23 -6.02 3.48
C VAL A 743 2.60 -4.93 2.48
N ARG A 744 3.75 -4.27 2.64
CA ARG A 744 4.27 -3.28 1.70
C ARG A 744 4.54 -3.89 0.31
N LEU A 745 5.11 -5.10 0.25
CA LEU A 745 5.35 -5.81 -1.00
C LEU A 745 4.02 -6.13 -1.74
N LEU A 746 3.02 -6.63 -1.01
CA LEU A 746 1.70 -6.90 -1.58
C LEU A 746 1.00 -5.61 -2.04
N ASP A 747 1.06 -4.54 -1.24
CA ASP A 747 0.45 -3.24 -1.57
C ASP A 747 1.07 -2.63 -2.83
N ALA A 748 2.38 -2.80 -3.03
CA ALA A 748 3.06 -2.40 -4.25
C ALA A 748 2.49 -3.07 -5.50
N ALA A 749 2.12 -4.33 -5.39
CA ALA A 749 1.48 -5.11 -6.45
C ALA A 749 -0.04 -4.91 -6.54
N GLY A 750 -0.63 -4.04 -5.71
CA GLY A 750 -2.08 -3.83 -5.67
C GLY A 750 -2.86 -4.95 -4.96
N LEU A 751 -2.21 -5.72 -4.09
CA LEU A 751 -2.78 -6.87 -3.38
C LEU A 751 -2.82 -6.64 -1.87
N SER A 752 -3.75 -7.33 -1.20
CA SER A 752 -3.81 -7.39 0.27
C SER A 752 -4.30 -8.75 0.75
N MET A 753 -3.65 -9.32 1.77
CA MET A 753 -4.02 -10.61 2.37
C MET A 753 -4.58 -10.46 3.80
N ALA A 754 -5.03 -9.25 4.16
CA ALA A 754 -5.39 -8.92 5.54
C ALA A 754 -6.68 -9.59 6.06
N LEU A 755 -7.40 -10.33 5.21
CA LEU A 755 -8.58 -11.08 5.62
C LEU A 755 -8.22 -12.48 6.14
N ASN A 756 -8.47 -12.71 7.42
CA ASN A 756 -8.18 -13.98 8.10
C ASN A 756 -9.27 -15.06 7.92
N LYS A 757 -9.78 -15.25 6.69
CA LYS A 757 -10.80 -16.27 6.41
C LYS A 757 -10.50 -17.02 5.12
N SER A 758 -10.85 -18.31 5.11
CA SER A 758 -10.94 -19.04 3.85
C SER A 758 -12.11 -18.50 3.04
N VAL A 759 -11.89 -18.27 1.76
CA VAL A 759 -12.92 -17.87 0.80
C VAL A 759 -13.45 -19.06 -0.02
N VAL A 760 -12.92 -20.26 0.25
CA VAL A 760 -13.43 -21.48 -0.36
C VAL A 760 -14.49 -22.09 0.55
N ASN A 761 -15.66 -22.35 -0.02
CA ASN A 761 -16.72 -23.02 0.69
C ASN A 761 -16.30 -24.44 1.04
N ASN A 762 -16.55 -24.83 2.29
CA ASN A 762 -16.36 -26.20 2.70
C ASN A 762 -17.44 -27.05 2.09
N ASP A 763 -17.02 -28.19 1.56
CA ASP A 763 -17.95 -29.25 1.22
C ASP A 763 -18.83 -29.48 2.46
N PRO A 764 -20.14 -29.60 2.27
CA PRO A 764 -21.04 -29.62 3.39
C PRO A 764 -20.92 -30.98 4.07
N GLN A 765 -20.23 -30.95 5.22
CA GLN A 765 -19.89 -32.12 6.01
C GLN A 765 -21.15 -32.91 6.38
N GLY A 766 -21.23 -34.15 5.92
CA GLY A 766 -22.33 -35.06 6.21
C GLY A 766 -21.85 -36.50 6.31
N TYR A 767 -22.25 -37.19 7.36
CA TYR A 767 -22.13 -38.65 7.42
C TYR A 767 -22.96 -39.29 6.28
N PRO A 768 -22.61 -40.50 5.78
CA PRO A 768 -23.35 -41.19 4.69
C PRO A 768 -24.87 -41.30 4.90
N ASN A 769 -25.30 -41.24 6.16
CA ASN A 769 -26.67 -41.30 6.64
C ASN A 769 -27.33 -39.93 6.87
N ARG A 770 -26.70 -38.81 6.47
CA ARG A 770 -27.25 -37.45 6.60
C ARG A 770 -27.28 -36.69 5.26
N VAL A 771 -28.46 -36.12 4.98
CA VAL A 771 -28.84 -34.97 4.13
C VAL A 771 -28.32 -34.87 2.68
N ARG A 772 -27.29 -35.60 2.24
CA ARG A 772 -26.66 -35.39 0.91
C ARG A 772 -26.31 -36.68 0.17
N GLN A 773 -27.22 -37.65 0.13
CA GLN A 773 -27.07 -38.80 -0.76
C GLN A 773 -28.35 -39.06 -1.56
N GLN A 774 -28.20 -39.16 -2.89
CA GLN A 774 -29.21 -39.77 -3.75
C GLN A 774 -29.45 -41.20 -3.26
N ARG A 775 -30.64 -41.46 -2.71
CA ARG A 775 -31.05 -42.85 -2.48
C ARG A 775 -31.51 -43.43 -3.80
N ALA A 776 -31.04 -44.64 -4.11
CA ALA A 776 -31.39 -45.37 -5.32
C ALA A 776 -32.88 -45.71 -5.48
N THR A 777 -33.74 -45.43 -4.49
CA THR A 777 -35.19 -45.68 -4.57
C THR A 777 -36.03 -44.63 -3.81
N GLY A 778 -37.03 -44.07 -4.51
CA GLY A 778 -38.36 -43.80 -3.95
C GLY A 778 -38.82 -42.36 -3.67
N ILE A 779 -37.93 -41.37 -3.47
CA ILE A 779 -38.32 -39.95 -3.29
C ILE A 779 -37.17 -39.06 -3.80
N TRP A 780 -37.46 -38.08 -4.67
CA TRP A 780 -36.48 -37.08 -5.14
C TRP A 780 -36.47 -35.87 -4.21
N VAL A 781 -35.73 -35.96 -3.10
CA VAL A 781 -35.38 -34.78 -2.31
C VAL A 781 -33.99 -34.35 -2.73
N TYR A 782 -33.88 -33.29 -3.53
CA TYR A 782 -32.57 -32.73 -3.92
C TYR A 782 -31.82 -32.16 -2.68
N GLU A 783 -32.52 -31.54 -1.71
CA GLU A 783 -31.96 -31.12 -0.42
C GLU A 783 -33.04 -30.98 0.68
N ARG A 784 -32.70 -31.21 1.97
CA ARG A 784 -33.61 -30.94 3.11
C ARG A 784 -33.23 -29.64 3.81
N TYR A 785 -34.22 -28.80 4.09
CA TYR A 785 -34.04 -27.60 4.92
C TYR A 785 -33.65 -27.96 6.35
N PRO A 786 -32.84 -27.12 7.01
CA PRO A 786 -32.64 -27.21 8.45
C PRO A 786 -33.98 -27.05 9.18
N ALA A 787 -34.11 -27.74 10.30
CA ALA A 787 -35.29 -27.59 11.15
C ALA A 787 -35.34 -26.17 11.73
N VAL A 788 -36.50 -25.52 11.64
CA VAL A 788 -36.83 -24.27 12.33
C VAL A 788 -37.62 -24.67 13.58
N ASP A 789 -37.13 -24.28 14.76
CA ASP A 789 -37.71 -24.63 16.06
C ASP A 789 -37.95 -26.14 16.27
N GLY A 790 -36.99 -26.95 15.81
CA GLY A 790 -37.05 -28.41 15.96
C GLY A 790 -37.96 -29.13 14.97
N ALA A 791 -38.58 -28.45 14.01
CA ALA A 791 -39.41 -29.05 12.97
C ALA A 791 -38.98 -28.61 11.55
N LEU A 792 -39.17 -29.48 10.55
CA LEU A 792 -38.93 -29.10 9.15
C LEU A 792 -39.87 -27.94 8.74
N PRO A 793 -39.41 -27.00 7.90
CA PRO A 793 -40.24 -25.88 7.42
C PRO A 793 -41.27 -26.28 6.36
N TYR A 794 -41.42 -27.59 6.14
CA TYR A 794 -42.43 -28.19 5.28
C TYR A 794 -42.92 -29.51 5.91
N THR A 795 -44.13 -29.92 5.54
CA THR A 795 -44.65 -31.26 5.78
C THR A 795 -44.81 -31.97 4.44
N ILE A 796 -44.60 -33.29 4.44
CA ILE A 796 -44.87 -34.15 3.28
C ILE A 796 -46.06 -35.01 3.67
N ASP A 797 -47.16 -34.90 2.94
CA ASP A 797 -48.28 -35.81 3.10
C ASP A 797 -47.83 -37.23 2.73
N SER A 798 -47.93 -38.15 3.70
CA SER A 798 -47.40 -39.50 3.55
C SER A 798 -48.21 -40.39 2.60
N LYS A 799 -49.40 -39.95 2.18
CA LYS A 799 -50.29 -40.68 1.27
C LYS A 799 -50.25 -40.13 -0.15
N THR A 800 -50.17 -38.81 -0.31
CA THR A 800 -50.19 -38.16 -1.63
C THR A 800 -48.79 -37.80 -2.12
N GLY A 801 -47.82 -37.65 -1.21
CA GLY A 801 -46.53 -37.05 -1.50
C GLY A 801 -46.52 -35.54 -1.30
N GLU A 802 -47.67 -34.90 -1.05
CA GLU A 802 -47.84 -33.44 -1.16
C GLU A 802 -46.90 -32.65 -0.25
N VAL A 803 -46.04 -31.77 -0.80
CA VAL A 803 -45.15 -30.90 -0.01
C VAL A 803 -45.86 -29.59 0.35
N LYS A 804 -46.14 -29.39 1.64
CA LYS A 804 -46.74 -28.15 2.16
C LYS A 804 -45.73 -27.33 2.95
N TRP A 805 -45.44 -26.12 2.48
CA TRP A 805 -44.52 -25.21 3.17
C TRP A 805 -45.23 -24.44 4.28
N LYS A 806 -44.61 -24.35 5.46
CA LYS A 806 -45.19 -23.60 6.60
C LYS A 806 -45.50 -22.14 6.25
N TYR A 807 -44.60 -21.46 5.52
CA TYR A 807 -44.82 -20.05 5.13
C TYR A 807 -46.01 -19.86 4.17
N GLN A 808 -46.41 -20.89 3.42
CA GLN A 808 -47.59 -20.83 2.54
C GLN A 808 -48.89 -20.98 3.34
N VAL A 809 -48.85 -21.77 4.41
CA VAL A 809 -49.96 -21.94 5.35
C VAL A 809 -50.15 -20.69 6.19
N GLU A 810 -49.06 -20.09 6.67
CA GLU A 810 -49.07 -18.89 7.52
C GLU A 810 -49.49 -17.61 6.78
N LYS A 811 -49.31 -17.52 5.45
CA LYS A 811 -49.81 -16.40 4.64
C LYS A 811 -51.30 -16.51 4.26
N GLN A 812 -51.93 -17.66 4.51
CA GLN A 812 -53.36 -17.89 4.26
C GLN A 812 -54.24 -17.72 5.52
N THR A 813 -53.61 -17.53 6.68
CA THR A 813 -54.23 -17.14 7.96
C THR A 813 -53.90 -15.69 8.27
#